data_AF-E3CWT7-F1
#
_entry.id   AF-E3CWT7-F1
#
_cell.length_a   1.000
_cell.length_b   1.000
_cell.length_c   1.000
_cell.angle_alpha   90.00
_cell.angle_beta   90.00
_cell.angle_gamma   90.00
#
_symmetry.space_group_name_H-M   'P 1'
#
loop_
_entity.id
_entity.type
_entity.pdbx_description
1 polymer ?
#
loop_
_entity_poly.entity_id
_entity_poly.type
_entity_poly.pdbx_seq_one_letter_code
_entity_poly.pdbx_strand_id
1 'polypeptide(L)'
;MKPLYVLHAPAASALGEQIARGLGGTALPLEPGSLQGRFRELWDGAGALILVGSLPVAVRAAGPLLRDKATDPTVLCVSEDGGTVLAVAGGHLGGGADLAQRCAALLGAGWIPTTSTDRRGLTAPDRWARRHGLSLRGREALPGLLRSLLDQGSLPWWIDPLLAPFSEDPLASPLPLPFGARPVAAPEGARVLVSPRRIPLPEGAIQLVPPLLGAGVGCRRGAKRDALLEALDGALEEAPGGPFLREALGALATLEAKAQEPGLEEAARTLGLPLSPLSPETLRAQEGPFSPSAAQRHFHVPGVAEPCAAALGSPLGPRLIRDGVTVALSRIPFPAPRGSLAVVGTGPGSAECLTQEARSALEGADAVVGYRLYVDLLPPACTEGRHVERYAMGEEEDRVRRALDLAERGHRVALVCGGDPILFGLAALALRLGADRVPVRVVPGITAAQRAGTLLGAPYTNGLCLLSLSDYLQPWSSVERALEAAAAGGLTTVLYNPVRRDLGTKLAAVRRAFRRRPTALLCRDVDRPDQTVEALPLEALTEDRVDMRTLVVLPGEGVEPWKGLWLDRRGYGSEEVREPALPQDPLDVLVLGGTSEAREVAERLRDRGLRVGASVAEETGLVTVPQGVVPLVGRRDTPAWILLLEDRKRAGLAALVDAAHPFAQEAHQAFRIAARRTGLPLWVLRRPTPVPEGALAVASPEALLARLLESTRPGDLLVLTLGVRLLPRLVPPLKAQNRRLLARVLPTPESLDAALATGLEPREVLCQWGPGDEGSLRALLEESGARALVSKASGAPGGMEAKARAARSRGIPLVVLTPPPAVGTSFSTPAALTTDLLDHLDNRVEQPFA
;
A
#
# COMPACT_ATOMS: atom_id res chain seq x y z
N MET A 1 -31.12 20.02 -9.42
CA MET A 1 -29.77 20.63 -9.34
C MET A 1 -29.36 21.10 -10.73
N LYS A 2 -28.71 22.27 -10.85
CA LYS A 2 -28.17 22.70 -12.15
C LYS A 2 -26.98 21.80 -12.55
N PRO A 3 -26.81 21.50 -13.86
CA PRO A 3 -25.75 20.64 -14.37
C PRO A 3 -24.33 21.22 -14.17
N LEU A 4 -23.35 20.33 -14.05
CA LEU A 4 -21.92 20.66 -14.00
C LEU A 4 -21.28 20.26 -15.33
N TYR A 5 -20.53 21.17 -15.93
CA TYR A 5 -19.83 20.92 -17.20
C TYR A 5 -18.32 21.04 -17.04
N VAL A 6 -17.59 20.10 -17.62
CA VAL A 6 -16.12 20.08 -17.67
C VAL A 6 -15.68 20.33 -19.11
N LEU A 7 -15.16 21.51 -19.36
CA LEU A 7 -14.71 21.99 -20.66
C LEU A 7 -13.21 21.72 -20.79
N HIS A 8 -12.79 21.03 -21.85
CA HIS A 8 -11.39 20.65 -22.03
C HIS A 8 -10.98 20.71 -23.51
N ALA A 9 -9.70 20.95 -23.77
CA ALA A 9 -9.13 20.74 -25.10
C ALA A 9 -9.02 19.22 -25.41
N PRO A 10 -8.87 18.83 -26.69
CA PRO A 10 -8.70 17.42 -27.06
C PRO A 10 -7.52 16.73 -26.34
N ALA A 11 -6.41 17.44 -26.15
CA ALA A 11 -5.23 16.94 -25.43
C ALA A 11 -5.50 16.62 -23.95
N ALA A 12 -6.51 17.25 -23.34
CA ALA A 12 -6.89 17.08 -21.95
C ALA A 12 -8.15 16.22 -21.76
N SER A 13 -8.57 15.44 -22.77
CA SER A 13 -9.81 14.66 -22.73
C SER A 13 -9.87 13.67 -21.58
N ALA A 14 -8.79 12.92 -21.34
CA ALA A 14 -8.74 11.94 -20.26
C ALA A 14 -8.95 12.59 -18.88
N LEU A 15 -8.31 13.73 -18.64
CA LEU A 15 -8.46 14.50 -17.40
C LEU A 15 -9.87 15.11 -17.28
N GLY A 16 -10.40 15.67 -18.37
CA GLY A 16 -11.77 16.20 -18.42
C GLY A 16 -12.82 15.14 -18.09
N GLU A 17 -12.69 13.94 -18.67
CA GLU A 17 -13.57 12.80 -18.39
C GLU A 17 -13.43 12.25 -16.97
N GLN A 18 -12.20 12.22 -16.42
CA GLN A 18 -11.96 11.83 -15.03
C GLN A 18 -12.69 12.78 -14.06
N ILE A 19 -12.55 14.10 -14.27
CA ILE A 19 -13.21 15.13 -13.45
C ILE A 19 -14.73 15.01 -13.57
N ALA A 20 -15.25 14.88 -14.80
CA ALA A 20 -16.68 14.77 -15.03
C ALA A 20 -17.28 13.54 -14.33
N ARG A 21 -16.64 12.37 -14.45
CA ARG A 21 -17.07 11.16 -13.74
C ARG A 21 -17.00 11.31 -12.22
N GLY A 22 -15.89 11.80 -11.69
CA GLY A 22 -15.69 11.91 -10.24
C GLY A 22 -16.57 12.96 -9.55
N LEU A 23 -17.01 14.00 -10.29
CA LEU A 23 -17.86 15.06 -9.75
C LEU A 23 -19.34 14.93 -10.15
N GLY A 24 -19.70 13.98 -11.01
CA GLY A 24 -21.06 13.79 -11.51
C GLY A 24 -21.50 14.84 -12.53
N GLY A 25 -20.59 15.27 -13.41
CA GLY A 25 -20.84 16.24 -14.47
C GLY A 25 -20.71 15.66 -15.88
N THR A 26 -20.75 16.54 -16.87
CA THR A 26 -20.61 16.20 -18.30
C THR A 26 -19.32 16.77 -18.85
N ALA A 27 -18.46 15.92 -19.41
CA ALA A 27 -17.28 16.35 -20.14
C ALA A 27 -17.69 16.84 -21.54
N LEU A 28 -17.19 18.01 -21.91
CA LEU A 28 -17.48 18.67 -23.18
C LEU A 28 -16.16 19.09 -23.85
N PRO A 29 -15.81 18.48 -25.00
CA PRO A 29 -14.63 18.90 -25.74
C PRO A 29 -14.83 20.30 -26.34
N LEU A 30 -13.74 21.07 -26.37
CA LEU A 30 -13.67 22.40 -26.95
C LEU A 30 -12.94 22.37 -28.30
N GLU A 31 -13.62 22.87 -29.33
CA GLU A 31 -12.96 23.20 -30.60
C GLU A 31 -12.12 24.48 -30.45
N PRO A 32 -11.01 24.63 -31.21
CA PRO A 32 -10.19 25.84 -31.17
C PRO A 32 -11.02 27.11 -31.35
N GLY A 33 -10.89 28.06 -30.42
CA GLY A 33 -11.62 29.34 -30.45
C GLY A 33 -13.09 29.29 -29.98
N SER A 34 -13.65 28.11 -29.66
CA SER A 34 -15.07 27.97 -29.30
C SER A 34 -15.41 28.33 -27.85
N LEU A 35 -14.41 28.46 -26.96
CA LEU A 35 -14.60 28.60 -25.52
C LEU A 35 -15.56 29.72 -25.11
N GLN A 36 -15.39 30.92 -25.67
CA GLN A 36 -16.23 32.07 -25.32
C GLN A 36 -17.71 31.82 -25.69
N GLY A 37 -17.95 31.18 -26.83
CA GLY A 37 -19.29 30.79 -27.28
C GLY A 37 -19.90 29.75 -26.34
N ARG A 38 -19.14 28.72 -25.97
CA ARG A 38 -19.57 27.69 -25.01
C ARG A 38 -19.89 28.26 -23.63
N PHE A 39 -19.07 29.17 -23.13
CA PHE A 39 -19.34 29.85 -21.87
C PHE A 39 -20.66 30.62 -21.92
N ARG A 40 -20.92 31.37 -23.00
CA ARG A 40 -22.20 32.09 -23.18
C ARG A 40 -23.41 31.15 -23.26
N GLU A 41 -23.28 30.06 -24.01
CA GLU A 41 -24.33 29.05 -24.18
C GLU A 41 -24.75 28.42 -22.85
N LEU A 42 -23.77 28.08 -22.01
CA LEU A 42 -23.99 27.32 -20.78
C LEU A 42 -24.24 28.20 -19.54
N TRP A 43 -23.93 29.49 -19.57
CA TRP A 43 -23.81 30.35 -18.37
C TRP A 43 -25.04 30.30 -17.46
N ASP A 44 -26.22 30.60 -18.00
CA ASP A 44 -27.44 30.77 -17.20
C ASP A 44 -28.01 29.40 -16.72
N GLY A 45 -27.72 28.33 -17.47
CA GLY A 45 -28.18 26.96 -17.20
C GLY A 45 -27.27 26.13 -16.31
N ALA A 46 -25.97 26.44 -16.25
CA ALA A 46 -24.99 25.67 -15.51
C ALA A 46 -25.00 25.99 -14.00
N GLY A 47 -24.68 24.98 -13.19
CA GLY A 47 -24.34 25.13 -11.77
C GLY A 47 -22.85 25.38 -11.57
N ALA A 48 -22.03 24.78 -12.43
CA ALA A 48 -20.59 25.03 -12.49
C ALA A 48 -20.03 24.77 -13.89
N LEU A 49 -19.02 25.56 -14.26
CA LEU A 49 -18.20 25.43 -15.45
C LEU A 49 -16.75 25.19 -15.01
N ILE A 50 -16.22 24.00 -15.28
CA ILE A 50 -14.83 23.64 -14.96
C ILE A 50 -14.04 23.69 -16.26
N LEU A 51 -13.07 24.60 -16.37
CA LEU A 51 -12.15 24.64 -17.49
C LEU A 51 -10.87 23.88 -17.13
N VAL A 52 -10.55 22.83 -17.91
CA VAL A 52 -9.21 22.22 -17.93
C VAL A 52 -8.37 22.99 -18.94
N GLY A 53 -7.45 23.81 -18.44
CA GLY A 53 -6.73 24.79 -19.24
C GLY A 53 -6.01 25.83 -18.40
N SER A 54 -5.63 26.95 -19.03
CA SER A 54 -4.93 28.03 -18.33
C SER A 54 -5.89 29.02 -17.65
N LEU A 55 -5.47 29.52 -16.47
CA LEU A 55 -6.23 30.51 -15.71
C LEU A 55 -6.58 31.79 -16.49
N PRO A 56 -5.65 32.43 -17.23
CA PRO A 56 -5.99 33.64 -17.99
C PRO A 56 -7.10 33.42 -19.01
N VAL A 57 -7.17 32.22 -19.59
CA VAL A 57 -8.22 31.84 -20.55
C VAL A 57 -9.57 31.68 -19.84
N ALA A 58 -9.61 31.03 -18.67
CA ALA A 58 -10.82 30.95 -17.85
C ALA A 58 -11.35 32.35 -17.48
N VAL A 59 -10.46 33.25 -17.04
CA VAL A 59 -10.81 34.62 -16.64
C VAL A 59 -11.35 35.42 -17.83
N ARG A 60 -10.72 35.34 -19.00
CA ARG A 60 -11.20 36.03 -20.22
C ARG A 60 -12.56 35.50 -20.67
N ALA A 61 -12.82 34.20 -20.55
CA ALA A 61 -14.09 33.60 -20.91
C ALA A 61 -15.22 34.00 -19.95
N ALA A 62 -14.96 33.95 -18.64
CA ALA A 62 -15.92 34.26 -17.59
C ALA A 62 -16.18 35.76 -17.42
N GLY A 63 -15.14 36.59 -17.50
CA GLY A 63 -15.17 38.01 -17.15
C GLY A 63 -16.33 38.81 -17.76
N PRO A 64 -16.57 38.72 -19.08
CA PRO A 64 -17.67 39.42 -19.74
C PRO A 64 -19.08 38.94 -19.35
N LEU A 65 -19.20 37.81 -18.66
CA LEU A 65 -20.48 37.18 -18.31
C LEU A 65 -20.83 37.31 -16.83
N LEU A 66 -19.88 37.72 -15.98
CA LEU A 66 -20.11 37.93 -14.56
C LEU A 66 -21.12 39.08 -14.34
N ARG A 67 -22.17 38.79 -13.58
CA ARG A 67 -23.26 39.72 -13.26
C ARG A 67 -23.49 39.79 -11.75
N ASP A 68 -23.70 38.66 -11.11
CA ASP A 68 -24.06 38.57 -9.68
C ASP A 68 -23.54 37.28 -9.04
N LYS A 69 -22.88 37.42 -7.89
CA LYS A 69 -22.21 36.32 -7.18
C LYS A 69 -23.14 35.20 -6.69
N ALA A 70 -24.45 35.45 -6.61
CA ALA A 70 -25.43 34.47 -6.16
C ALA A 70 -26.06 33.69 -7.32
N THR A 71 -26.19 34.31 -8.50
CA THR A 71 -26.83 33.68 -9.67
C THR A 71 -25.85 33.13 -10.68
N ASP A 72 -24.65 33.70 -10.77
CA ASP A 72 -23.63 33.26 -11.70
C ASP A 72 -23.18 31.82 -11.40
N PRO A 73 -22.87 31.01 -12.43
CA PRO A 73 -22.31 29.68 -12.23
C PRO A 73 -20.95 29.76 -11.56
N THR A 74 -20.60 28.74 -10.78
CA THR A 74 -19.23 28.59 -10.30
C THR A 74 -18.30 28.36 -11.47
N VAL A 75 -17.19 29.10 -11.53
CA VAL A 75 -16.15 28.87 -12.54
C VAL A 75 -14.93 28.31 -11.84
N LEU A 76 -14.53 27.11 -12.24
CA LEU A 76 -13.34 26.42 -11.76
C LEU A 76 -12.32 26.37 -12.90
N CYS A 77 -11.04 26.53 -12.56
CA CYS A 77 -9.92 26.29 -13.46
C CYS A 77 -9.08 25.16 -12.89
N VAL A 78 -8.80 24.16 -13.73
CA VAL A 78 -7.86 23.07 -13.46
C VAL A 78 -6.74 23.19 -14.47
N SER A 79 -5.49 23.19 -14.01
CA SER A 79 -4.34 23.22 -14.93
C SER A 79 -4.33 21.98 -15.84
N GLU A 80 -3.74 22.09 -17.02
CA GLU A 80 -3.74 20.99 -18.02
C GLU A 80 -3.02 19.72 -17.52
N ASP A 81 -2.06 19.87 -16.61
CA ASP A 81 -1.37 18.78 -15.93
C ASP A 81 -2.18 18.18 -14.76
N GLY A 82 -3.35 18.75 -14.45
CA GLY A 82 -4.20 18.34 -13.33
C GLY A 82 -3.65 18.68 -11.95
N GLY A 83 -2.50 19.35 -11.83
CA GLY A 83 -1.80 19.56 -10.55
C GLY A 83 -2.36 20.68 -9.67
N THR A 84 -3.12 21.60 -10.25
CA THR A 84 -3.67 22.77 -9.53
C THR A 84 -5.14 23.00 -9.86
N VAL A 85 -5.92 23.27 -8.82
CA VAL A 85 -7.35 23.62 -8.91
C VAL A 85 -7.62 24.97 -8.26
N LEU A 86 -8.35 25.83 -8.95
CA LEU A 86 -8.70 27.16 -8.47
C LEU A 86 -10.16 27.50 -8.76
N ALA A 87 -10.86 28.05 -7.77
CA ALA A 87 -12.13 28.74 -8.01
C ALA A 87 -11.85 30.14 -8.57
N VAL A 88 -12.24 30.38 -9.81
CA VAL A 88 -12.11 31.68 -10.51
C VAL A 88 -13.27 32.60 -10.14
N ALA A 89 -14.48 32.05 -10.06
CA ALA A 89 -15.69 32.75 -9.66
C ALA A 89 -16.60 31.85 -8.81
N GLY A 90 -17.45 32.45 -7.97
CA GLY A 90 -18.42 31.71 -7.16
C GLY A 90 -17.85 31.00 -5.92
N GLY A 91 -16.71 31.45 -5.36
CA GLY A 91 -16.01 30.76 -4.27
C GLY A 91 -16.86 30.41 -3.02
N HIS A 92 -17.76 31.31 -2.59
CA HIS A 92 -18.60 31.13 -1.40
C HIS A 92 -20.03 30.73 -1.75
N LEU A 93 -20.91 31.70 -2.04
CA LEU A 93 -22.30 31.48 -2.46
C LEU A 93 -22.45 30.49 -3.62
N GLY A 94 -21.52 30.49 -4.58
CA GLY A 94 -21.50 29.57 -5.71
C GLY A 94 -20.98 28.16 -5.37
N GLY A 95 -20.40 27.95 -4.18
CA GLY A 95 -19.80 26.67 -3.76
C GLY A 95 -18.47 26.34 -4.44
N GLY A 96 -17.82 27.33 -5.06
CA GLY A 96 -16.57 27.15 -5.81
C GLY A 96 -15.41 26.63 -4.97
N ALA A 97 -15.29 27.05 -3.70
CA ALA A 97 -14.24 26.55 -2.82
C ALA A 97 -14.43 25.06 -2.48
N ASP A 98 -15.65 24.64 -2.15
CA ASP A 98 -15.95 23.23 -1.86
C ASP A 98 -15.80 22.36 -3.14
N LEU A 99 -16.21 22.88 -4.30
CA LEU A 99 -16.00 22.21 -5.58
C LEU A 99 -14.51 22.10 -5.94
N ALA A 100 -13.73 23.14 -5.68
CA ALA A 100 -12.28 23.15 -5.86
C ALA A 100 -11.61 22.08 -5.01
N GLN A 101 -11.97 22.02 -3.72
CA GLN A 101 -11.43 21.04 -2.77
C GLN A 101 -11.78 19.60 -3.19
N ARG A 102 -13.02 19.35 -3.60
CA ARG A 102 -13.45 18.04 -4.10
C ARG A 102 -12.72 17.64 -5.38
N CYS A 103 -12.59 18.56 -6.33
CA CYS A 103 -11.86 18.34 -7.58
C CYS A 103 -10.38 18.09 -7.30
N ALA A 104 -9.76 18.87 -6.42
CA ALA A 104 -8.37 18.69 -6.03
C ALA A 104 -8.13 17.34 -5.36
N ALA A 105 -9.00 16.94 -4.43
CA ALA A 105 -8.93 15.63 -3.80
C ALA A 105 -9.07 14.47 -4.81
N LEU A 106 -9.97 14.61 -5.80
CA LEU A 106 -10.15 13.63 -6.87
C LEU A 106 -8.88 13.46 -7.72
N LEU A 107 -8.13 14.54 -7.92
CA LEU A 107 -6.95 14.58 -8.78
C LEU A 107 -5.63 14.36 -8.03
N GLY A 108 -5.64 14.33 -6.70
CA GLY A 108 -4.41 14.42 -5.89
C GLY A 108 -3.68 15.75 -6.07
N ALA A 109 -4.43 16.80 -6.40
CA ALA A 109 -3.92 18.13 -6.77
C ALA A 109 -3.92 19.11 -5.59
N GLY A 110 -3.19 20.21 -5.74
CA GLY A 110 -3.31 21.36 -4.83
C GLY A 110 -4.53 22.21 -5.19
N TRP A 111 -5.28 22.69 -4.20
CA TRP A 111 -6.27 23.75 -4.42
C TRP A 111 -5.74 25.09 -3.88
N ILE A 112 -6.03 26.20 -4.58
CA ILE A 112 -5.55 27.52 -4.17
C ILE A 112 -6.70 28.31 -3.51
N PRO A 113 -6.66 28.54 -2.18
CA PRO A 113 -7.60 29.45 -1.51
C PRO A 113 -7.31 30.91 -1.87
N THR A 114 -8.27 31.59 -2.47
CA THR A 114 -8.14 33.02 -2.83
C THR A 114 -8.91 33.97 -1.92
N THR A 115 -9.88 33.48 -1.15
CA THR A 115 -10.65 34.34 -0.24
C THR A 115 -10.03 34.42 1.16
N SER A 116 -10.20 35.56 1.83
CA SER A 116 -9.57 35.81 3.15
C SER A 116 -10.08 34.88 4.26
N THR A 117 -11.36 34.49 4.20
CA THR A 117 -11.97 33.55 5.15
C THR A 117 -11.43 32.14 4.95
N ASP A 118 -11.33 31.68 3.71
CA ASP A 118 -10.74 30.37 3.39
C ASP A 118 -9.27 30.29 3.84
N ARG A 119 -8.49 31.35 3.62
CA ARG A 119 -7.09 31.43 4.06
C ARG A 119 -6.90 31.42 5.58
N ARG A 120 -7.92 31.83 6.34
CA ARG A 120 -7.91 31.82 7.81
C ARG A 120 -8.59 30.57 8.39
N GLY A 121 -9.06 29.64 7.56
CA GLY A 121 -9.79 28.45 8.00
C GLY A 121 -11.16 28.74 8.63
N LEU A 122 -11.69 29.97 8.46
CA LEU A 122 -12.99 30.36 8.99
C LEU A 122 -14.08 29.93 8.03
N THR A 123 -15.10 29.23 8.53
CA THR A 123 -16.24 28.84 7.68
C THR A 123 -17.25 29.99 7.62
N ALA A 124 -17.37 30.60 6.46
CA ALA A 124 -18.36 31.64 6.20
C ALA A 124 -19.81 31.11 6.34
N PRO A 125 -20.75 31.89 6.89
CA PRO A 125 -22.11 31.42 7.14
C PRO A 125 -22.87 30.96 5.89
N ASP A 126 -22.67 31.63 4.76
CA ASP A 126 -23.28 31.30 3.48
C ASP A 126 -22.70 30.02 2.86
N ARG A 127 -21.39 29.82 2.99
CA ARG A 127 -20.74 28.55 2.63
C ARG A 127 -21.28 27.40 3.48
N TRP A 128 -21.43 27.61 4.79
CA TRP A 128 -22.03 26.63 5.68
C TRP A 128 -23.48 26.32 5.28
N ALA A 129 -24.30 27.35 5.04
CA ALA A 129 -25.67 27.19 4.58
C ALA A 129 -25.76 26.30 3.34
N ARG A 130 -24.93 26.58 2.33
CA ARG A 130 -24.88 25.81 1.09
C ARG A 130 -24.49 24.34 1.31
N ARG A 131 -23.49 24.06 2.14
CA ARG A 131 -23.04 22.68 2.46
C ARG A 131 -24.17 21.82 3.03
N HIS A 132 -25.04 22.45 3.81
CA HIS A 132 -26.13 21.78 4.51
C HIS A 132 -27.49 21.96 3.80
N GLY A 133 -27.53 22.59 2.62
CA GLY A 133 -28.75 22.78 1.83
C GLY A 133 -29.74 23.80 2.42
N LEU A 134 -29.26 24.80 3.17
CA LEU A 134 -30.10 25.87 3.73
C LEU A 134 -30.22 27.05 2.76
N SER A 135 -31.39 27.69 2.76
CA SER A 135 -31.60 28.96 2.05
C SER A 135 -31.11 30.14 2.88
N LEU A 136 -30.65 31.22 2.24
CA LEU A 136 -30.12 32.40 2.93
C LEU A 136 -31.01 33.63 2.70
N ARG A 137 -31.41 34.29 3.79
CA ARG A 137 -32.09 35.60 3.82
C ARG A 137 -31.21 36.66 4.48
N GLY A 138 -31.38 37.92 4.10
CA GLY A 138 -30.58 39.04 4.62
C GLY A 138 -29.22 39.21 3.95
N ARG A 139 -29.07 38.73 2.70
CA ARG A 139 -27.79 38.64 1.98
C ARG A 139 -26.98 39.95 1.93
N GLU A 140 -27.67 41.09 1.97
CA GLU A 140 -27.11 42.43 2.02
C GLU A 140 -26.20 42.66 3.24
N ALA A 141 -26.45 41.96 4.36
CA ALA A 141 -25.62 42.03 5.55
C ALA A 141 -24.33 41.20 5.47
N LEU A 142 -24.26 40.23 4.55
CA LEU A 142 -23.18 39.24 4.46
C LEU A 142 -21.78 39.88 4.36
N PRO A 143 -21.52 40.93 3.54
CA PRO A 143 -20.19 41.54 3.47
C PRO A 143 -19.69 42.10 4.81
N GLY A 144 -20.58 42.77 5.57
CA GLY A 144 -20.26 43.30 6.91
C GLY A 144 -20.04 42.18 7.93
N LEU A 145 -20.86 41.14 7.85
CA LEU A 145 -20.77 39.93 8.66
C LEU A 145 -19.44 39.19 8.45
N LEU A 146 -19.01 39.01 7.19
CA LEU A 146 -17.74 38.37 6.86
C LEU A 146 -16.55 39.20 7.34
N ARG A 147 -16.62 40.52 7.24
CA ARG A 147 -15.61 41.40 7.82
C ARG A 147 -15.53 41.24 9.34
N SER A 148 -16.67 41.25 10.03
CA SER A 148 -16.73 41.00 11.48
C SER A 148 -16.16 39.63 11.86
N LEU A 149 -16.45 38.59 11.09
CA LEU A 149 -15.89 37.25 11.30
C LEU A 149 -14.37 37.24 11.14
N LEU A 150 -13.84 37.95 10.13
CA LEU A 150 -12.40 38.07 9.93
C LEU A 150 -11.73 38.84 11.07
N ASP A 151 -12.34 39.94 11.51
CA ASP A 151 -11.76 40.83 12.53
C ASP A 151 -11.83 40.19 13.94
N GLN A 152 -12.93 39.50 14.26
CA GLN A 152 -13.19 38.96 15.61
C GLN A 152 -12.91 37.45 15.73
N GLY A 153 -12.72 36.75 14.62
CA GLY A 153 -12.55 35.28 14.59
C GLY A 153 -13.83 34.48 14.92
N SER A 154 -14.92 35.15 15.31
CA SER A 154 -16.19 34.49 15.62
C SER A 154 -17.41 35.40 15.38
N LEU A 155 -18.58 34.78 15.28
CA LEU A 155 -19.89 35.41 15.14
C LEU A 155 -20.88 34.81 16.13
N PRO A 156 -21.86 35.56 16.65
CA PRO A 156 -22.94 35.00 17.46
C PRO A 156 -24.00 34.28 16.60
N TRP A 157 -24.30 33.03 16.92
CA TRP A 157 -25.25 32.16 16.22
C TRP A 157 -26.40 31.77 17.13
N TRP A 158 -27.63 31.86 16.63
CA TRP A 158 -28.81 31.31 17.29
C TRP A 158 -29.40 30.18 16.44
N ILE A 159 -29.71 29.05 17.06
CA ILE A 159 -30.38 27.92 16.42
C ILE A 159 -31.77 27.83 17.01
N ASP A 160 -32.78 27.76 16.14
CA ASP A 160 -34.16 27.56 16.55
C ASP A 160 -34.30 26.22 17.32
N PRO A 161 -34.91 26.21 18.51
CA PRO A 161 -35.18 24.96 19.23
C PRO A 161 -35.93 23.90 18.42
N LEU A 162 -36.64 24.26 17.35
CA LEU A 162 -37.22 23.29 16.41
C LEU A 162 -36.19 22.40 15.70
N LEU A 163 -34.94 22.86 15.58
CA LEU A 163 -33.81 22.14 14.97
C LEU A 163 -33.01 21.32 15.99
N ALA A 164 -33.21 21.53 17.29
CA ALA A 164 -32.45 20.84 18.31
C ALA A 164 -32.75 19.32 18.29
N PRO A 165 -31.74 18.47 18.53
CA PRO A 165 -32.00 17.08 18.86
C PRO A 165 -32.70 17.04 20.23
N PHE A 166 -33.30 15.90 20.55
CA PHE A 166 -33.80 15.59 21.90
C PHE A 166 -32.66 15.44 22.96
N SER A 167 -31.57 16.24 22.92
CA SER A 167 -30.32 15.99 23.67
C SER A 167 -29.56 17.26 24.09
N GLU A 168 -28.92 17.22 25.27
CA GLU A 168 -28.06 18.26 25.87
C GLU A 168 -26.61 18.29 25.33
N ASP A 169 -26.21 17.36 24.44
CA ASP A 169 -24.85 17.29 23.86
C ASP A 169 -24.68 18.30 22.71
N PRO A 170 -23.75 19.28 22.79
CA PRO A 170 -23.47 20.26 21.72
C PRO A 170 -23.08 19.63 20.38
N LEU A 171 -22.59 18.39 20.38
CA LEU A 171 -22.21 17.62 19.19
C LEU A 171 -23.33 16.68 18.70
N ALA A 172 -24.47 16.63 19.39
CA ALA A 172 -25.63 15.84 18.96
C ALA A 172 -26.57 16.60 18.02
N SER A 173 -26.28 17.87 17.72
CA SER A 173 -27.10 18.67 16.81
C SER A 173 -27.13 18.06 15.41
N PRO A 174 -28.31 17.90 14.77
CA PRO A 174 -28.40 17.45 13.39
C PRO A 174 -27.73 18.43 12.41
N LEU A 175 -27.44 19.65 12.87
CA LEU A 175 -26.65 20.67 12.18
C LEU A 175 -25.50 21.12 13.08
N PRO A 176 -24.28 20.61 12.86
CA PRO A 176 -23.13 21.03 13.64
C PRO A 176 -22.80 22.50 13.32
N LEU A 177 -22.69 23.32 14.36
CA LEU A 177 -22.28 24.72 14.19
C LEU A 177 -20.90 24.79 13.53
N PRO A 178 -20.69 25.70 12.56
CA PRO A 178 -19.38 25.87 11.97
C PRO A 178 -18.42 26.42 13.00
N PHE A 179 -17.13 26.16 12.78
CA PHE A 179 -16.12 26.85 13.55
C PHE A 179 -16.20 28.38 13.37
N GLY A 180 -16.01 29.11 14.48
CA GLY A 180 -16.26 30.55 14.56
C GLY A 180 -17.69 30.89 14.94
N ALA A 181 -18.57 29.91 15.14
CA ALA A 181 -19.90 30.14 15.71
C ALA A 181 -19.84 30.21 17.25
N ARG A 182 -20.36 31.28 17.82
CA ARG A 182 -20.61 31.46 19.25
C ARG A 182 -22.11 31.33 19.51
N PRO A 183 -22.59 30.21 20.09
CA PRO A 183 -24.01 30.05 20.34
C PRO A 183 -24.53 31.15 21.29
N VAL A 184 -25.73 31.66 21.01
CA VAL A 184 -26.46 32.58 21.90
C VAL A 184 -27.84 32.01 22.19
N ALA A 185 -28.39 32.34 23.36
CA ALA A 185 -29.66 31.78 23.83
C ALA A 185 -30.89 32.35 23.11
N ALA A 186 -30.79 33.59 22.60
CA ALA A 186 -31.92 34.34 22.06
C ALA A 186 -31.59 34.93 20.67
N PRO A 187 -32.59 35.02 19.76
CA PRO A 187 -32.38 35.46 18.38
C PRO A 187 -31.90 36.92 18.28
N GLU A 188 -32.24 37.79 19.22
CA GLU A 188 -31.89 39.21 19.21
C GLU A 188 -30.38 39.46 19.36
N GLY A 189 -29.68 38.54 20.04
CA GLY A 189 -28.23 38.60 20.23
C GLY A 189 -27.42 38.01 19.07
N ALA A 190 -28.09 37.45 18.06
CA ALA A 190 -27.45 36.74 16.98
C ALA A 190 -27.11 37.64 15.78
N ARG A 191 -26.08 37.24 15.04
CA ARG A 191 -25.76 37.75 13.70
C ARG A 191 -26.05 36.70 12.62
N VAL A 192 -26.12 35.43 13.00
CA VAL A 192 -26.57 34.34 12.15
C VAL A 192 -27.68 33.58 12.87
N LEU A 193 -28.86 33.53 12.27
CA LEU A 193 -30.02 32.82 12.81
C LEU A 193 -30.29 31.59 11.96
N VAL A 194 -30.41 30.41 12.55
CA VAL A 194 -30.79 29.18 11.84
C VAL A 194 -32.22 28.82 12.26
N SER A 195 -33.20 29.06 11.39
CA SER A 195 -34.62 28.85 11.73
C SER A 195 -35.50 28.67 10.50
N PRO A 196 -36.45 27.70 10.52
CA PRO A 196 -37.48 27.57 9.48
C PRO A 196 -38.60 28.63 9.61
N ARG A 197 -38.67 29.36 10.73
CA ARG A 197 -39.74 30.30 11.05
C ARG A 197 -39.52 31.66 10.39
N ARG A 198 -40.60 32.40 10.17
CA ARG A 198 -40.50 33.82 9.84
C ARG A 198 -40.26 34.60 11.13
N ILE A 199 -39.00 34.96 11.36
CA ILE A 199 -38.57 35.76 12.52
C ILE A 199 -38.08 37.14 12.09
N PRO A 200 -38.22 38.17 12.94
CA PRO A 200 -37.57 39.45 12.72
C PRO A 200 -36.05 39.27 12.61
N LEU A 201 -35.46 39.84 11.57
CA LEU A 201 -34.02 39.82 11.34
C LEU A 201 -33.38 41.03 12.03
N PRO A 202 -32.47 40.84 13.01
CA PRO A 202 -31.69 41.94 13.57
C PRO A 202 -30.90 42.68 12.47
N GLU A 203 -30.64 43.97 12.69
CA GLU A 203 -29.84 44.75 11.74
C GLU A 203 -28.44 44.14 11.58
N GLY A 204 -28.02 43.98 10.31
CA GLY A 204 -26.74 43.36 9.99
C GLY A 204 -26.66 41.85 10.26
N ALA A 205 -27.81 41.17 10.49
CA ALA A 205 -27.87 39.72 10.63
C ALA A 205 -28.37 39.03 9.35
N ILE A 206 -28.10 37.73 9.25
CA ILE A 206 -28.65 36.84 8.23
C ILE A 206 -29.48 35.74 8.87
N GLN A 207 -30.41 35.18 8.10
CA GLN A 207 -31.18 33.99 8.49
C GLN A 207 -30.92 32.87 7.50
N LEU A 208 -30.52 31.72 8.02
CA LEU A 208 -30.37 30.47 7.31
C LEU A 208 -31.62 29.61 7.54
N VAL A 209 -32.33 29.29 6.47
CA VAL A 209 -33.63 28.62 6.50
C VAL A 209 -33.45 27.16 6.10
N PRO A 210 -33.59 26.21 7.04
CA PRO A 210 -33.48 24.79 6.76
C PRO A 210 -34.79 24.22 6.20
N PRO A 211 -34.74 23.32 5.20
CA PRO A 211 -35.92 22.67 4.61
C PRO A 211 -36.49 21.56 5.53
N LEU A 212 -37.08 21.95 6.66
CA LEU A 212 -37.58 21.05 7.72
C LEU A 212 -39.05 20.63 7.58
N LEU A 213 -39.77 21.16 6.59
CA LEU A 213 -41.22 20.97 6.47
C LEU A 213 -41.59 20.16 5.23
N GLY A 214 -42.52 19.24 5.39
CA GLY A 214 -43.18 18.53 4.31
C GLY A 214 -44.66 18.90 4.25
N ALA A 215 -45.22 19.03 3.06
CA ALA A 215 -46.64 19.31 2.89
C ALA A 215 -47.36 18.16 2.17
N GLY A 216 -48.35 17.58 2.85
CA GLY A 216 -49.34 16.71 2.22
C GLY A 216 -50.44 17.55 1.57
N VAL A 217 -50.67 17.37 0.27
CA VAL A 217 -51.58 18.22 -0.51
C VAL A 217 -52.67 17.37 -1.15
N GLY A 218 -53.92 17.70 -0.89
CA GLY A 218 -55.09 17.22 -1.62
C GLY A 218 -55.79 18.36 -2.33
N CYS A 219 -56.30 18.15 -3.55
CA CYS A 219 -57.02 19.19 -4.29
C CYS A 219 -58.19 18.60 -5.08
N ARG A 220 -59.15 19.45 -5.48
CA ARG A 220 -60.15 19.10 -6.51
C ARG A 220 -59.48 19.02 -7.88
N ARG A 221 -60.11 18.30 -8.82
CA ARG A 221 -59.64 18.19 -10.20
C ARG A 221 -59.58 19.58 -10.84
N GLY A 222 -58.48 19.91 -11.52
CA GLY A 222 -58.30 21.19 -12.19
C GLY A 222 -58.01 22.39 -11.26
N ALA A 223 -57.56 22.14 -10.02
CA ALA A 223 -57.05 23.19 -9.16
C ALA A 223 -55.88 23.93 -9.84
N LYS A 224 -55.90 25.27 -9.81
CA LYS A 224 -54.86 26.10 -10.44
C LYS A 224 -53.63 26.21 -9.54
N ARG A 225 -52.46 26.40 -10.15
CA ARG A 225 -51.17 26.65 -9.46
C ARG A 225 -51.30 27.70 -8.35
N ASP A 226 -51.88 28.87 -8.65
CA ASP A 226 -51.92 29.98 -7.69
C ASP A 226 -52.75 29.66 -6.44
N ALA A 227 -53.89 28.97 -6.60
CA ALA A 227 -54.69 28.51 -5.47
C ALA A 227 -53.95 27.49 -4.58
N LEU A 228 -53.11 26.63 -5.19
CA LEU A 228 -52.26 25.69 -4.46
C LEU A 228 -51.16 26.41 -3.67
N LEU A 229 -50.50 27.40 -4.28
CA LEU A 229 -49.47 28.21 -3.63
C LEU A 229 -50.05 29.06 -2.49
N GLU A 230 -51.21 29.68 -2.68
CA GLU A 230 -51.92 30.44 -1.64
C GLU A 230 -52.38 29.55 -0.47
N ALA A 231 -52.80 28.32 -0.75
CA ALA A 231 -53.15 27.35 0.29
C ALA A 231 -51.91 26.86 1.06
N LEU A 232 -50.77 26.66 0.38
CA LEU A 232 -49.50 26.32 1.03
C LEU A 232 -49.00 27.47 1.91
N ASP A 233 -49.03 28.71 1.42
CA ASP A 233 -48.65 29.89 2.21
C ASP A 233 -49.56 30.07 3.42
N GLY A 234 -50.87 29.91 3.24
CA GLY A 234 -51.82 29.95 4.34
C GLY A 234 -51.50 28.88 5.39
N ALA A 235 -51.18 27.65 4.96
CA ALA A 235 -50.83 26.58 5.88
C ALA A 235 -49.53 26.88 6.64
N LEU A 236 -48.53 27.47 5.98
CA LEU A 236 -47.28 27.91 6.62
C LEU A 236 -47.51 29.06 7.60
N GLU A 237 -48.40 29.99 7.30
CA GLU A 237 -48.71 31.15 8.14
C GLU A 237 -49.53 30.76 9.39
N GLU A 238 -50.48 29.83 9.24
CA GLU A 238 -51.42 29.42 10.30
C GLU A 238 -50.94 28.20 11.12
N ALA A 239 -49.84 27.54 10.72
CA ALA A 239 -49.39 26.32 11.38
C ALA A 239 -48.90 26.54 12.83
N PRO A 240 -49.19 25.61 13.75
CA PRO A 240 -48.67 25.63 15.11
C PRO A 240 -47.14 25.67 15.13
N GLY A 241 -46.59 26.59 15.92
CA GLY A 241 -45.14 26.81 15.99
C GLY A 241 -44.57 27.57 14.79
N GLY A 242 -45.42 28.12 13.91
CA GLY A 242 -45.12 29.09 12.85
C GLY A 242 -45.91 30.39 13.03
N PRO A 243 -45.64 31.45 12.25
CA PRO A 243 -45.53 31.37 10.79
C PRO A 243 -44.17 30.86 10.31
N PHE A 244 -44.20 30.03 9.28
CA PHE A 244 -43.01 29.45 8.64
C PHE A 244 -42.66 30.17 7.34
N LEU A 245 -41.38 30.11 6.98
CA LEU A 245 -40.92 30.57 5.67
C LEU A 245 -41.19 29.52 4.61
N ARG A 246 -41.47 29.96 3.39
CA ARG A 246 -41.73 29.05 2.26
C ARG A 246 -40.51 28.19 1.94
N GLU A 247 -39.31 28.74 2.11
CA GLU A 247 -38.03 28.06 1.96
C GLU A 247 -37.81 26.93 2.98
N ALA A 248 -38.65 26.85 4.03
CA ALA A 248 -38.62 25.73 4.97
C ALA A 248 -39.31 24.46 4.41
N LEU A 249 -40.08 24.56 3.31
CA LEU A 249 -40.63 23.38 2.63
C LEU A 249 -39.51 22.62 1.90
N GLY A 250 -39.33 21.36 2.24
CA GLY A 250 -38.38 20.44 1.60
C GLY A 250 -39.03 19.37 0.70
N ALA A 251 -40.31 19.08 0.90
CA ALA A 251 -41.01 18.04 0.14
C ALA A 251 -42.52 18.27 0.05
N LEU A 252 -43.11 17.82 -1.05
CA LEU A 252 -44.56 17.73 -1.25
C LEU A 252 -44.96 16.26 -1.41
N ALA A 253 -46.14 15.88 -0.91
CA ALA A 253 -46.71 14.56 -1.14
C ALA A 253 -48.21 14.66 -1.45
N THR A 254 -48.68 13.74 -2.30
CA THR A 254 -50.09 13.61 -2.63
C THR A 254 -50.46 12.15 -2.90
N LEU A 255 -51.74 11.86 -3.09
CA LEU A 255 -52.21 10.56 -3.56
C LEU A 255 -51.77 10.36 -5.02
N GLU A 256 -51.26 9.18 -5.37
CA GLU A 256 -50.77 8.85 -6.72
C GLU A 256 -51.74 9.24 -7.84
N ALA A 257 -53.04 9.02 -7.65
CA ALA A 257 -54.10 9.38 -8.61
C ALA A 257 -54.23 10.88 -8.87
N LYS A 258 -53.61 11.71 -8.03
CA LYS A 258 -53.58 13.18 -8.10
C LYS A 258 -52.22 13.74 -8.46
N ALA A 259 -51.18 12.92 -8.54
CA ALA A 259 -49.82 13.39 -8.80
C ALA A 259 -49.68 14.02 -10.19
N GLN A 260 -50.49 13.59 -11.17
CA GLN A 260 -50.54 14.12 -12.53
C GLN A 260 -51.52 15.31 -12.70
N GLU A 261 -52.04 15.89 -11.62
CA GLU A 261 -52.87 17.10 -11.73
C GLU A 261 -51.99 18.29 -12.16
N PRO A 262 -52.26 18.95 -13.31
CA PRO A 262 -51.35 19.93 -13.89
C PRO A 262 -50.98 21.08 -12.96
N GLY A 263 -51.94 21.57 -12.15
CA GLY A 263 -51.68 22.66 -11.20
C GLY A 263 -50.76 22.25 -10.06
N LEU A 264 -50.78 20.99 -9.63
CA LEU A 264 -49.94 20.49 -8.55
C LEU A 264 -48.49 20.24 -9.03
N GLU A 265 -48.34 19.67 -10.23
CA GLU A 265 -47.03 19.56 -10.88
C GLU A 265 -46.40 20.93 -11.15
N GLU A 266 -47.20 21.90 -11.63
CA GLU A 266 -46.74 23.26 -11.86
C GLU A 266 -46.34 23.94 -10.54
N ALA A 267 -47.13 23.82 -9.48
CA ALA A 267 -46.80 24.36 -8.16
C ALA A 267 -45.51 23.75 -7.59
N ALA A 268 -45.35 22.42 -7.67
CA ALA A 268 -44.13 21.73 -7.25
C ALA A 268 -42.90 22.22 -8.03
N ARG A 269 -43.03 22.38 -9.35
CA ARG A 269 -41.97 22.91 -10.23
C ARG A 269 -41.62 24.36 -9.90
N THR A 270 -42.62 25.21 -9.65
CA THR A 270 -42.43 26.60 -9.23
C THR A 270 -41.67 26.70 -7.90
N LEU A 271 -41.97 25.80 -6.95
CA LEU A 271 -41.27 25.73 -5.67
C LEU A 271 -39.90 25.04 -5.76
N GLY A 272 -39.61 24.33 -6.86
CA GLY A 272 -38.40 23.53 -7.00
C GLY A 272 -38.36 22.31 -6.08
N LEU A 273 -39.52 21.81 -5.63
CA LEU A 273 -39.64 20.74 -4.66
C LEU A 273 -40.05 19.41 -5.30
N PRO A 274 -39.57 18.26 -4.76
CA PRO A 274 -40.06 16.97 -5.19
C PRO A 274 -41.53 16.77 -4.78
N LEU A 275 -42.34 16.25 -5.70
CA LEU A 275 -43.71 15.82 -5.45
C LEU A 275 -43.74 14.29 -5.39
N SER A 276 -44.01 13.74 -4.21
CA SER A 276 -44.04 12.29 -3.96
C SER A 276 -45.46 11.74 -4.16
N PRO A 277 -45.70 10.89 -5.18
CA PRO A 277 -46.94 10.14 -5.30
C PRO A 277 -46.97 9.01 -4.26
N LEU A 278 -47.97 9.00 -3.39
CA LEU A 278 -48.17 7.95 -2.38
C LEU A 278 -49.34 7.05 -2.77
N SER A 279 -49.14 5.74 -2.62
CA SER A 279 -50.17 4.75 -2.92
C SER A 279 -51.29 4.76 -1.87
N PRO A 280 -52.51 4.34 -2.23
CA PRO A 280 -53.60 4.15 -1.27
C PRO A 280 -53.23 3.26 -0.08
N GLU A 281 -52.37 2.26 -0.30
CA GLU A 281 -51.88 1.35 0.74
C GLU A 281 -51.00 2.08 1.74
N THR A 282 -50.02 2.87 1.27
CA THR A 282 -49.17 3.69 2.14
C THR A 282 -49.98 4.65 2.99
N LEU A 283 -51.03 5.27 2.41
CA LEU A 283 -51.90 6.20 3.15
C LEU A 283 -52.80 5.50 4.17
N ARG A 284 -53.29 4.28 3.88
CA ARG A 284 -54.08 3.47 4.81
C ARG A 284 -53.25 2.94 5.98
N ALA A 285 -51.96 2.73 5.77
CA ALA A 285 -51.02 2.28 6.79
C ALA A 285 -50.61 3.39 7.78
N GLN A 286 -50.88 4.67 7.46
CA GLN A 286 -50.60 5.76 8.39
C GLN A 286 -51.58 5.74 9.56
N GLU A 287 -51.09 6.10 10.74
CA GLU A 287 -51.90 6.27 11.94
C GLU A 287 -52.01 7.76 12.28
N GLY A 288 -53.19 8.20 12.74
CA GLY A 288 -53.41 9.56 13.19
C GLY A 288 -54.87 10.01 13.11
N PRO A 289 -55.22 11.15 13.73
CA PRO A 289 -56.55 11.73 13.60
C PRO A 289 -56.70 12.32 12.19
N PHE A 290 -57.17 11.50 11.25
CA PHE A 290 -57.41 11.95 9.87
C PHE A 290 -58.86 12.38 9.67
N SER A 291 -59.02 13.57 9.13
CA SER A 291 -60.32 14.14 8.84
C SER A 291 -60.87 13.56 7.53
N PRO A 292 -62.13 13.09 7.48
CA PRO A 292 -62.76 12.59 6.27
C PRO A 292 -62.63 13.56 5.08
N SER A 293 -62.53 13.02 3.87
CA SER A 293 -62.50 13.80 2.63
C SER A 293 -63.20 13.06 1.49
N ALA A 294 -63.44 13.74 0.37
CA ALA A 294 -64.02 13.10 -0.81
C ALA A 294 -63.21 11.87 -1.28
N ALA A 295 -61.91 11.84 -1.01
CA ALA A 295 -61.04 10.71 -1.36
C ALA A 295 -61.40 9.41 -0.61
N GLN A 296 -62.04 9.48 0.55
CA GLN A 296 -62.46 8.30 1.30
C GLN A 296 -63.51 7.47 0.54
N ARG A 297 -64.40 8.15 -0.20
CA ARG A 297 -65.43 7.48 -1.02
C ARG A 297 -64.87 6.97 -2.35
N HIS A 298 -63.94 7.72 -2.96
CA HIS A 298 -63.45 7.43 -4.32
C HIS A 298 -62.23 6.51 -4.36
N PHE A 299 -61.40 6.52 -3.32
CA PHE A 299 -60.12 5.80 -3.29
C PHE A 299 -59.94 4.93 -2.05
N HIS A 300 -60.95 4.88 -1.17
CA HIS A 300 -60.90 4.09 0.07
C HIS A 300 -59.66 4.37 0.94
N VAL A 301 -59.31 5.65 1.07
CA VAL A 301 -58.20 6.17 1.91
C VAL A 301 -58.76 7.06 3.03
N PRO A 302 -58.10 7.16 4.20
CA PRO A 302 -58.59 7.98 5.32
C PRO A 302 -58.65 9.48 4.98
N GLY A 303 -57.82 9.93 4.05
CA GLY A 303 -57.71 11.30 3.57
C GLY A 303 -56.57 11.40 2.56
N VAL A 304 -56.28 12.61 2.07
CA VAL A 304 -55.10 12.86 1.24
C VAL A 304 -54.08 13.70 2.01
N ALA A 305 -54.41 14.94 2.33
CA ALA A 305 -53.46 15.89 2.92
C ALA A 305 -52.81 15.39 4.23
N GLU A 306 -53.60 15.05 5.26
CA GLU A 306 -53.05 14.64 6.56
C GLU A 306 -52.29 13.30 6.50
N PRO A 307 -52.80 12.24 5.85
CA PRO A 307 -52.03 11.00 5.69
C PRO A 307 -50.76 11.19 4.86
N CYS A 308 -50.78 12.02 3.81
CA CYS A 308 -49.57 12.34 3.04
C CYS A 308 -48.55 13.10 3.89
N ALA A 309 -48.99 14.03 4.74
CA ALA A 309 -48.10 14.74 5.67
C ALA A 309 -47.52 13.77 6.71
N ALA A 310 -48.34 12.87 7.27
CA ALA A 310 -47.89 11.83 8.21
C ALA A 310 -46.87 10.87 7.58
N ALA A 311 -47.04 10.52 6.31
CA ALA A 311 -46.10 9.68 5.58
C ALA A 311 -44.75 10.38 5.31
N LEU A 312 -44.73 11.71 5.24
CA LEU A 312 -43.51 12.49 5.09
C LEU A 312 -42.76 12.66 6.42
N GLY A 313 -43.47 12.79 7.54
CA GLY A 313 -42.87 13.04 8.85
C GLY A 313 -43.91 13.28 9.95
N SER A 314 -43.53 14.01 11.00
CA SER A 314 -44.41 14.27 12.14
C SER A 314 -45.40 15.41 11.83
N PRO A 315 -46.73 15.19 11.80
CA PRO A 315 -47.70 16.24 11.47
C PRO A 315 -47.61 17.48 12.39
N LEU A 316 -47.81 18.66 11.81
CA LEU A 316 -47.72 19.98 12.48
C LEU A 316 -49.10 20.65 12.53
N GLY A 317 -50.01 20.08 13.31
CA GLY A 317 -51.35 20.64 13.51
C GLY A 317 -52.39 20.21 12.48
N PRO A 318 -53.57 20.85 12.49
CA PRO A 318 -54.69 20.49 11.62
C PRO A 318 -54.43 20.90 10.16
N ARG A 319 -55.16 20.28 9.23
CA ARG A 319 -55.14 20.68 7.82
C ARG A 319 -55.79 22.05 7.61
N LEU A 320 -55.26 22.83 6.68
CA LEU A 320 -55.90 24.02 6.13
C LEU A 320 -56.72 23.63 4.88
N ILE A 321 -57.91 24.21 4.73
CA ILE A 321 -58.74 24.08 3.53
C ILE A 321 -58.97 25.48 2.95
N ARG A 322 -58.57 25.71 1.69
CA ARG A 322 -58.77 26.98 0.98
C ARG A 322 -59.01 26.70 -0.50
N ASP A 323 -60.08 27.26 -1.08
CA ASP A 323 -60.43 27.17 -2.50
C ASP A 323 -60.40 25.76 -3.13
N GLY A 324 -60.84 24.75 -2.37
CA GLY A 324 -60.86 23.36 -2.82
C GLY A 324 -59.48 22.67 -2.83
N VAL A 325 -58.47 23.30 -2.26
CA VAL A 325 -57.18 22.73 -1.88
C VAL A 325 -57.17 22.46 -0.37
N THR A 326 -56.52 21.38 0.03
CA THR A 326 -56.32 20.98 1.42
C THR A 326 -54.85 20.70 1.63
N VAL A 327 -54.25 21.34 2.61
CA VAL A 327 -52.82 21.22 2.93
C VAL A 327 -52.69 20.81 4.39
N ALA A 328 -51.86 19.82 4.66
CA ALA A 328 -51.40 19.51 6.01
C ALA A 328 -49.87 19.56 6.03
N LEU A 329 -49.30 20.18 7.06
CA LEU A 329 -47.85 20.26 7.22
C LEU A 329 -47.34 19.16 8.15
N SER A 330 -46.08 18.83 7.98
CA SER A 330 -45.34 17.90 8.81
C SER A 330 -43.90 18.38 8.97
N ARG A 331 -43.28 18.06 10.11
CA ARG A 331 -41.84 18.16 10.30
C ARG A 331 -41.20 16.91 9.71
N ILE A 332 -40.42 17.08 8.66
CA ILE A 332 -39.70 15.98 8.01
C ILE A 332 -38.30 15.82 8.63
N PRO A 333 -37.69 14.63 8.58
CA PRO A 333 -36.31 14.44 8.99
C PRO A 333 -35.39 15.38 8.21
N PHE A 334 -34.56 16.14 8.92
CA PHE A 334 -33.49 16.90 8.28
C PHE A 334 -32.47 15.92 7.68
N PRO A 335 -32.02 16.08 6.43
CA PRO A 335 -30.98 15.23 5.88
C PRO A 335 -29.73 15.37 6.76
N ALA A 336 -29.33 14.28 7.44
CA ALA A 336 -28.10 14.30 8.21
C ALA A 336 -26.95 14.62 7.24
N PRO A 337 -26.15 15.69 7.49
CA PRO A 337 -24.97 15.93 6.68
C PRO A 337 -24.08 14.70 6.71
N ARG A 338 -23.58 14.27 5.55
CA ARG A 338 -22.61 13.17 5.51
C ARG A 338 -21.25 13.73 5.91
N GLY A 339 -20.79 13.38 7.11
CA GLY A 339 -19.45 13.68 7.55
C GLY A 339 -18.43 12.80 6.83
N SER A 340 -17.17 12.97 7.18
CA SER A 340 -16.07 12.23 6.56
C SER A 340 -14.90 12.13 7.50
N LEU A 341 -14.08 11.11 7.31
CA LEU A 341 -12.86 10.91 8.06
C LEU A 341 -11.65 10.96 7.14
N ALA A 342 -10.74 11.91 7.39
CA ALA A 342 -9.41 11.92 6.81
C ALA A 342 -8.42 11.39 7.86
N VAL A 343 -7.70 10.32 7.56
CA VAL A 343 -6.59 9.83 8.39
C VAL A 343 -5.31 10.48 7.89
N VAL A 344 -4.76 11.42 8.65
CA VAL A 344 -3.78 12.39 8.16
C VAL A 344 -2.39 12.13 8.74
N GLY A 345 -1.41 11.92 7.86
CA GLY A 345 0.00 11.87 8.21
C GLY A 345 0.57 13.27 8.40
N THR A 346 1.06 13.59 9.58
CA THR A 346 1.58 14.93 9.89
C THR A 346 3.07 15.09 9.62
N GLY A 347 3.73 14.03 9.15
CA GLY A 347 5.18 14.00 9.10
C GLY A 347 5.82 13.74 10.47
N PRO A 348 7.16 13.74 10.56
CA PRO A 348 7.89 13.29 11.76
C PRO A 348 7.85 14.29 12.92
N GLY A 349 7.74 15.59 12.63
CA GLY A 349 7.72 16.63 13.65
C GLY A 349 7.45 18.03 13.12
N SER A 350 8.27 18.49 12.16
CA SER A 350 8.17 19.87 11.68
C SER A 350 6.91 20.12 10.86
N ALA A 351 6.32 21.30 11.06
CA ALA A 351 5.27 21.83 10.22
C ALA A 351 5.65 21.96 8.74
N GLU A 352 6.95 22.03 8.42
CA GLU A 352 7.46 22.07 7.05
C GLU A 352 7.32 20.72 6.33
N CYS A 353 7.27 19.61 7.09
CA CYS A 353 7.07 18.27 6.54
C CYS A 353 5.58 17.93 6.32
N LEU A 354 4.66 18.83 6.66
CA LEU A 354 3.25 18.65 6.31
C LEU A 354 3.09 18.74 4.80
N THR A 355 2.56 17.66 4.20
CA THR A 355 2.18 17.67 2.79
C THR A 355 1.06 18.69 2.56
N GLN A 356 0.97 19.22 1.34
CA GLN A 356 -0.11 20.16 1.00
C GLN A 356 -1.50 19.53 1.16
N GLU A 357 -1.62 18.23 0.89
CA GLU A 357 -2.85 17.48 1.11
C GLU A 357 -3.19 17.36 2.60
N ALA A 358 -2.21 17.04 3.46
CA ALA A 358 -2.38 16.96 4.91
C ALA A 358 -2.81 18.31 5.49
N ARG A 359 -2.16 19.40 5.08
CA ARG A 359 -2.53 20.77 5.46
C ARG A 359 -3.97 21.08 5.05
N SER A 360 -4.34 20.79 3.80
CA SER A 360 -5.70 21.03 3.30
C SER A 360 -6.75 20.20 4.04
N ALA A 361 -6.42 18.95 4.41
CA ALA A 361 -7.27 18.07 5.19
C ALA A 361 -7.54 18.63 6.60
N LEU A 362 -6.48 19.07 7.28
CA LEU A 362 -6.54 19.66 8.62
C LEU A 362 -7.28 21.01 8.60
N GLU A 363 -6.95 21.87 7.64
CA GLU A 363 -7.57 23.19 7.53
C GLU A 363 -9.07 23.10 7.23
N GLY A 364 -9.46 22.11 6.42
CA GLY A 364 -10.83 21.81 6.08
C GLY A 364 -11.60 21.01 7.13
N ALA A 365 -10.95 20.48 8.18
CA ALA A 365 -11.63 19.68 9.20
C ALA A 365 -12.40 20.56 10.19
N ASP A 366 -13.56 20.05 10.61
CA ASP A 366 -14.38 20.62 11.68
C ASP A 366 -13.89 20.12 13.05
N ALA A 367 -13.30 18.91 13.09
CA ALA A 367 -12.68 18.31 14.26
C ALA A 367 -11.31 17.67 13.96
N VAL A 368 -10.37 17.79 14.89
CA VAL A 368 -9.06 17.14 14.87
C VAL A 368 -8.97 16.19 16.05
N VAL A 369 -8.76 14.90 15.78
CA VAL A 369 -8.62 13.86 16.80
C VAL A 369 -7.24 13.25 16.66
N GLY A 370 -6.49 13.06 17.74
CA GLY A 370 -5.17 12.45 17.60
C GLY A 370 -4.43 12.21 18.90
N TYR A 371 -3.23 11.64 18.77
CA TYR A 371 -2.29 11.56 19.89
C TYR A 371 -1.88 12.98 20.30
N ARG A 372 -1.87 13.27 21.61
CA ARG A 372 -1.50 14.58 22.16
C ARG A 372 -0.23 15.15 21.54
N LEU A 373 0.86 14.38 21.50
CA LEU A 373 2.13 14.83 20.93
C LEU A 373 2.00 15.29 19.48
N TYR A 374 1.26 14.57 18.63
CA TYR A 374 1.14 14.90 17.22
C TYR A 374 0.24 16.11 17.00
N VAL A 375 -0.84 16.21 17.77
CA VAL A 375 -1.75 17.36 17.73
C VAL A 375 -1.04 18.63 18.20
N ASP A 376 -0.22 18.56 19.24
CA ASP A 376 0.48 19.73 19.79
C ASP A 376 1.63 20.22 18.89
N LEU A 377 2.10 19.39 17.95
CA LEU A 377 3.09 19.78 16.93
C LEU A 377 2.46 20.45 15.70
N LEU A 378 1.13 20.43 15.57
CA LEU A 378 0.46 21.06 14.44
C LEU A 378 0.61 22.58 14.49
N PRO A 379 0.69 23.25 13.32
CA PRO A 379 0.59 24.70 13.26
C PRO A 379 -0.71 25.20 13.92
N PRO A 380 -0.70 26.34 14.62
CA PRO A 380 -1.91 26.90 15.20
C PRO A 380 -3.04 27.05 14.19
N ALA A 381 -2.76 27.44 12.95
CA ALA A 381 -3.75 27.52 11.87
C ALA A 381 -4.52 26.22 11.58
N CYS A 382 -4.00 25.05 11.99
CA CYS A 382 -4.61 23.73 11.84
C CYS A 382 -5.43 23.29 13.06
N THR A 383 -5.35 23.98 14.20
CA THR A 383 -6.02 23.60 15.46
C THR A 383 -6.80 24.75 16.11
N GLU A 384 -6.37 25.99 15.89
CA GLU A 384 -7.08 27.21 16.29
C GLU A 384 -8.38 27.35 15.51
N GLY A 385 -9.37 27.88 16.21
CA GLY A 385 -10.27 26.92 16.81
C GLY A 385 -10.83 25.88 15.84
N ARG A 386 -10.72 24.64 16.25
CA ARG A 386 -11.47 23.51 15.74
C ARG A 386 -11.86 22.73 16.98
N HIS A 387 -12.75 21.76 16.84
CA HIS A 387 -12.93 20.81 17.93
C HIS A 387 -11.69 19.91 18.00
N VAL A 388 -10.89 20.00 19.06
CA VAL A 388 -9.62 19.27 19.16
C VAL A 388 -9.67 18.29 20.32
N GLU A 389 -9.60 16.99 20.02
CA GLU A 389 -9.54 15.92 21.02
C GLU A 389 -8.14 15.30 21.07
N ARG A 390 -7.55 15.33 22.26
CA ARG A 390 -6.17 14.86 22.52
C ARG A 390 -6.20 13.63 23.40
N TYR A 391 -5.70 12.52 22.86
CA TYR A 391 -5.62 11.23 23.54
C TYR A 391 -4.18 10.89 23.94
N ALA A 392 -4.04 9.95 24.86
CA ALA A 392 -2.79 9.36 25.28
C ALA A 392 -2.37 8.19 24.36
N MET A 393 -1.17 7.67 24.61
CA MET A 393 -0.66 6.47 23.93
C MET A 393 -1.36 5.22 24.49
N GLY A 394 -1.71 4.25 23.64
CA GLY A 394 -2.49 3.06 24.05
C GLY A 394 -4.01 3.18 23.83
N GLU A 395 -4.50 4.37 23.43
CA GLU A 395 -5.91 4.64 23.12
C GLU A 395 -6.14 4.69 21.59
N GLU A 396 -5.45 3.84 20.82
CA GLU A 396 -5.54 3.81 19.35
C GLU A 396 -6.97 3.52 18.86
N GLU A 397 -7.62 2.47 19.38
CA GLU A 397 -8.97 2.10 18.95
C GLU A 397 -10.01 3.14 19.35
N ASP A 398 -9.91 3.68 20.55
CA ASP A 398 -10.86 4.67 21.06
C ASP A 398 -10.78 5.97 20.27
N ARG A 399 -9.57 6.40 19.88
CA ARG A 399 -9.39 7.52 18.94
C ARG A 399 -10.10 7.29 17.61
N VAL A 400 -9.94 6.10 17.02
CA VAL A 400 -10.58 5.77 15.73
C VAL A 400 -12.10 5.73 15.88
N ARG A 401 -12.62 5.07 16.92
CA ARG A 401 -14.06 4.99 17.19
C ARG A 401 -14.66 6.38 17.38
N ARG A 402 -13.98 7.24 18.13
CA ARG A 402 -14.44 8.60 18.37
C ARG A 402 -14.40 9.47 17.11
N ALA A 403 -13.34 9.35 16.31
CA ALA A 403 -13.27 10.06 15.03
C ALA A 403 -14.39 9.62 14.07
N LEU A 404 -14.77 8.34 14.08
CA LEU A 404 -15.89 7.81 13.32
C LEU A 404 -17.24 8.29 13.85
N ASP A 405 -17.47 8.28 15.16
CA ASP A 405 -18.69 8.81 15.79
C ASP A 405 -18.92 10.28 15.42
N LEU A 406 -17.88 11.11 15.48
CA LEU A 406 -17.95 12.50 15.01
C LEU A 406 -18.28 12.58 13.51
N ALA A 407 -17.68 11.73 12.68
CA ALA A 407 -17.95 11.72 11.24
C ALA A 407 -19.39 11.26 10.92
N GLU A 408 -19.94 10.29 11.65
CA GLU A 408 -21.33 9.83 11.51
C GLU A 408 -22.34 10.90 11.91
N ARG A 409 -21.97 11.77 12.85
CA ARG A 409 -22.74 12.96 13.23
C ARG A 409 -22.63 14.11 12.21
N GLY A 410 -21.90 13.91 11.12
CA GLY A 410 -21.83 14.86 10.01
C GLY A 410 -20.60 15.76 9.99
N HIS A 411 -19.66 15.59 10.92
CA HIS A 411 -18.42 16.38 10.95
C HIS A 411 -17.41 15.88 9.92
N ARG A 412 -16.58 16.79 9.39
CA ARG A 412 -15.35 16.43 8.69
C ARG A 412 -14.23 16.33 9.73
N VAL A 413 -13.70 15.12 9.90
CA VAL A 413 -12.77 14.80 10.98
C VAL A 413 -11.40 14.51 10.39
N ALA A 414 -10.36 15.12 10.97
CA ALA A 414 -8.98 14.75 10.72
C ALA A 414 -8.46 13.91 11.89
N LEU A 415 -8.24 12.61 11.66
CA LEU A 415 -7.55 11.71 12.57
C LEU A 415 -6.04 11.77 12.32
N VAL A 416 -5.30 12.37 13.24
CA VAL A 416 -3.88 12.68 13.09
C VAL A 416 -2.98 11.52 13.49
N CYS A 417 -2.06 11.16 12.59
CA CYS A 417 -0.98 10.18 12.79
C CYS A 417 0.39 10.87 12.57
N GLY A 418 1.36 10.56 13.43
CA GLY A 418 2.75 10.97 13.21
C GLY A 418 3.38 10.19 12.06
N GLY A 419 4.25 10.83 11.29
CA GLY A 419 4.83 10.24 10.09
C GLY A 419 3.78 10.01 9.00
N ASP A 420 3.67 8.76 8.55
CA ASP A 420 2.70 8.31 7.57
C ASP A 420 1.64 7.40 8.22
N PRO A 421 0.33 7.54 7.92
CA PRO A 421 -0.73 6.75 8.56
C PRO A 421 -0.72 5.25 8.22
N ILE A 422 -0.09 4.85 7.12
CA ILE A 422 0.02 3.47 6.67
C ILE A 422 1.19 2.78 7.39
N LEU A 423 2.27 3.52 7.66
CA LEU A 423 3.48 2.98 8.28
C LEU A 423 3.35 2.99 9.81
N PHE A 424 2.94 1.85 10.37
CA PHE A 424 2.73 1.68 11.82
C PHE A 424 1.73 2.69 12.42
N GLY A 425 0.83 3.22 11.59
CA GLY A 425 -0.21 4.19 11.96
C GLY A 425 -1.61 3.61 12.00
N LEU A 426 -2.63 4.48 11.89
CA LEU A 426 -4.04 4.13 12.12
C LEU A 426 -4.85 3.91 10.84
N ALA A 427 -4.26 4.02 9.64
CA ALA A 427 -5.01 3.94 8.36
C ALA A 427 -5.80 2.62 8.22
N ALA A 428 -5.14 1.49 8.48
CA ALA A 428 -5.76 0.18 8.33
C ALA A 428 -6.93 -0.02 9.31
N LEU A 429 -6.79 0.46 10.54
CA LEU A 429 -7.84 0.37 11.56
C LEU A 429 -9.04 1.26 11.23
N ALA A 430 -8.78 2.51 10.82
CA ALA A 430 -9.83 3.46 10.44
C ALA A 430 -10.61 2.99 9.20
N LEU A 431 -9.93 2.46 8.18
CA LEU A 431 -10.59 1.88 7.01
C LEU A 431 -11.45 0.68 7.40
N ARG A 432 -10.90 -0.25 8.20
CA ARG A 432 -11.63 -1.47 8.64
C ARG A 432 -12.90 -1.14 9.42
N LEU A 433 -12.83 -0.16 10.33
CA LEU A 433 -13.97 0.18 11.18
C LEU A 433 -14.95 1.16 10.53
N GLY A 434 -14.53 1.89 9.50
CA GLY A 434 -15.25 3.07 9.02
C GLY A 434 -15.68 3.09 7.56
N ALA A 435 -15.05 2.30 6.66
CA ALA A 435 -15.25 2.43 5.21
C ALA A 435 -16.71 2.23 4.77
N ASP A 436 -17.46 1.35 5.46
CA ASP A 436 -18.88 1.09 5.18
C ASP A 436 -19.84 2.07 5.87
N ARG A 437 -19.32 2.93 6.78
CA ARG A 437 -20.12 3.81 7.65
C ARG A 437 -20.07 5.25 7.17
N VAL A 438 -18.87 5.74 6.84
CA VAL A 438 -18.62 7.10 6.35
C VAL A 438 -17.54 7.08 5.27
N PRO A 439 -17.47 8.10 4.40
CA PRO A 439 -16.32 8.29 3.52
C PRO A 439 -15.03 8.41 4.36
N VAL A 440 -14.16 7.41 4.26
CA VAL A 440 -12.81 7.40 4.86
C VAL A 440 -11.77 7.58 3.77
N ARG A 441 -10.85 8.51 3.95
CA ARG A 441 -9.66 8.66 3.09
C ARG A 441 -8.38 8.69 3.92
N VAL A 442 -7.30 8.20 3.32
CA VAL A 442 -5.96 8.22 3.93
C VAL A 442 -5.14 9.29 3.23
N VAL A 443 -4.53 10.17 4.01
CA VAL A 443 -3.67 11.26 3.51
C VAL A 443 -2.22 10.96 3.91
N PRO A 444 -1.32 10.75 2.93
CA PRO A 444 0.04 10.33 3.21
C PRO A 444 0.86 11.43 3.90
N GLY A 445 1.89 11.01 4.63
CA GLY A 445 2.81 11.90 5.32
C GLY A 445 4.27 11.48 5.14
N ILE A 446 5.20 12.40 5.40
CA ILE A 446 6.63 12.08 5.33
C ILE A 446 7.00 11.19 6.51
N THR A 447 7.49 9.98 6.25
CA THR A 447 7.86 9.07 7.34
C THR A 447 9.16 9.50 8.02
N ALA A 448 9.28 9.22 9.32
CA ALA A 448 10.46 9.59 10.08
C ALA A 448 11.75 8.93 9.55
N ALA A 449 11.65 7.74 8.96
CA ALA A 449 12.78 7.06 8.31
C ALA A 449 13.31 7.85 7.12
N GLN A 450 12.43 8.36 6.24
CA GLN A 450 12.86 9.18 5.09
C GLN A 450 13.55 10.46 5.56
N ARG A 451 12.98 11.13 6.57
CA ARG A 451 13.59 12.33 7.13
C ARG A 451 14.94 12.03 7.81
N ALA A 452 15.04 10.93 8.56
CA ALA A 452 16.30 10.44 9.11
C ALA A 452 17.36 10.18 8.02
N GLY A 453 16.95 9.68 6.85
CA GLY A 453 17.84 9.51 5.70
C GLY A 453 18.51 10.81 5.27
N THR A 454 17.75 11.91 5.24
CA THR A 454 18.30 13.24 4.88
C THR A 454 19.24 13.81 5.94
N LEU A 455 19.03 13.46 7.22
CA LEU A 455 19.93 13.85 8.32
C LEU A 455 21.23 13.05 8.28
N LEU A 456 21.14 11.78 7.88
CA LEU A 456 22.27 10.87 7.78
C LEU A 456 23.05 11.07 6.47
N GLY A 457 22.42 11.54 5.39
CA GLY A 457 23.03 11.71 4.06
C GLY A 457 22.17 11.06 2.98
N ALA A 458 22.51 9.82 2.60
CA ALA A 458 21.73 9.02 1.66
C ALA A 458 21.92 7.51 1.93
N PRO A 459 21.54 7.01 3.12
CA PRO A 459 21.83 5.63 3.52
C PRO A 459 20.89 4.57 2.90
N TYR A 460 19.94 4.95 2.03
CA TYR A 460 18.87 4.07 1.54
C TYR A 460 18.83 3.91 0.01
N THR A 461 19.88 4.35 -0.70
CA THR A 461 19.89 4.47 -2.16
C THR A 461 19.48 3.17 -2.87
N ASN A 462 19.93 2.02 -2.38
CA ASN A 462 19.64 0.72 -2.99
C ASN A 462 18.38 0.05 -2.45
N GLY A 463 17.80 0.59 -1.37
CA GLY A 463 16.59 0.05 -0.76
C GLY A 463 16.53 0.27 0.75
N LEU A 464 15.33 0.09 1.29
CA LEU A 464 15.00 0.35 2.69
C LEU A 464 14.02 -0.70 3.22
N CYS A 465 14.37 -1.32 4.35
CA CYS A 465 13.46 -2.15 5.13
C CYS A 465 12.96 -1.36 6.34
N LEU A 466 11.64 -1.28 6.52
CA LEU A 466 11.01 -0.66 7.70
C LEU A 466 10.40 -1.74 8.57
N LEU A 467 10.85 -1.85 9.82
CA LEU A 467 10.33 -2.82 10.78
C LEU A 467 9.94 -2.13 12.09
N SER A 468 9.03 -2.73 12.84
CA SER A 468 8.63 -2.25 14.17
C SER A 468 9.02 -3.29 15.22
N LEU A 469 9.66 -2.86 16.31
CA LEU A 469 10.00 -3.70 17.47
C LEU A 469 8.82 -3.86 18.46
N SER A 470 7.64 -3.39 18.08
CA SER A 470 6.41 -3.58 18.84
C SER A 470 5.74 -4.91 18.50
N ASP A 471 5.48 -5.70 19.54
CA ASP A 471 4.81 -6.99 19.54
C ASP A 471 3.40 -6.92 20.18
N TYR A 472 2.82 -5.72 20.28
CA TYR A 472 1.45 -5.55 20.78
C TYR A 472 0.39 -6.10 19.82
N LEU A 473 0.62 -5.98 18.51
CA LEU A 473 -0.33 -6.34 17.45
C LEU A 473 0.13 -7.51 16.58
N GLN A 474 1.33 -8.05 16.84
CA GLN A 474 1.90 -9.19 16.14
C GLN A 474 2.75 -10.04 17.08
N PRO A 475 2.81 -11.37 16.90
CA PRO A 475 3.68 -12.22 17.70
C PRO A 475 5.16 -11.84 17.52
N TRP A 476 5.93 -11.86 18.62
CA TRP A 476 7.37 -11.58 18.59
C TRP A 476 8.14 -12.44 17.56
N SER A 477 7.77 -13.72 17.42
CA SER A 477 8.40 -14.62 16.44
C SER A 477 8.27 -14.16 14.99
N SER A 478 7.21 -13.41 14.66
CA SER A 478 7.08 -12.78 13.33
C SER A 478 8.06 -11.62 13.15
N VAL A 479 8.27 -10.82 14.20
CA VAL A 479 9.26 -9.73 14.21
C VAL A 479 10.67 -10.29 14.09
N GLU A 480 11.00 -11.36 14.82
CA GLU A 480 12.31 -12.02 14.72
C GLU A 480 12.61 -12.54 13.32
N ARG A 481 11.65 -13.25 12.69
CA ARG A 481 11.82 -13.70 11.30
C ARG A 481 12.03 -12.53 10.34
N ALA A 482 11.31 -11.42 10.54
CA ALA A 482 11.46 -10.23 9.71
C ALA A 482 12.84 -9.57 9.90
N LEU A 483 13.35 -9.53 11.14
CA LEU A 483 14.70 -9.05 11.44
C LEU A 483 15.76 -9.92 10.75
N GLU A 484 15.64 -11.25 10.83
CA GLU A 484 16.56 -12.18 10.19
C GLU A 484 16.55 -12.05 8.66
N ALA A 485 15.36 -11.93 8.07
CA ALA A 485 15.19 -11.73 6.63
C ALA A 485 15.77 -10.37 6.17
N ALA A 486 15.52 -9.29 6.92
CA ALA A 486 16.07 -7.97 6.60
C ALA A 486 17.59 -7.92 6.73
N ALA A 487 18.15 -8.62 7.73
CA ALA A 487 19.60 -8.76 7.89
C ALA A 487 20.21 -9.51 6.70
N ALA A 488 19.62 -10.65 6.32
CA ALA A 488 20.07 -11.47 5.20
C ALA A 488 19.94 -10.75 3.84
N GLY A 489 18.96 -9.87 3.69
CA GLY A 489 18.73 -9.11 2.45
C GLY A 489 19.73 -7.99 2.19
N GLY A 490 20.61 -7.64 3.14
CA GLY A 490 21.69 -6.66 2.93
C GLY A 490 21.27 -5.19 2.86
N LEU A 491 19.98 -4.87 2.75
CA LEU A 491 19.45 -3.50 2.69
C LEU A 491 19.52 -2.78 4.05
N THR A 492 19.58 -1.45 4.01
CA THR A 492 19.45 -0.62 5.21
C THR A 492 18.11 -0.86 5.87
N THR A 493 18.13 -1.11 7.18
CA THR A 493 16.93 -1.43 7.96
C THR A 493 16.70 -0.35 9.01
N VAL A 494 15.49 0.21 9.07
CA VAL A 494 15.10 1.17 10.10
C VAL A 494 14.08 0.53 11.02
N LEU A 495 14.40 0.50 12.30
CA LEU A 495 13.56 -0.06 13.35
C LEU A 495 12.80 1.05 14.06
N TYR A 496 11.47 0.92 14.06
CA TYR A 496 10.51 1.77 14.75
C TYR A 496 10.12 1.15 16.10
N ASN A 497 9.53 1.98 16.95
CA ASN A 497 8.82 1.57 18.16
C ASN A 497 9.64 0.62 19.05
N PRO A 498 10.82 1.05 19.57
CA PRO A 498 11.53 0.28 20.59
C PRO A 498 10.74 0.34 21.91
N VAL A 499 9.65 -0.43 21.97
CA VAL A 499 8.74 -0.47 23.12
C VAL A 499 9.48 -1.01 24.33
N ARG A 500 9.23 -0.41 25.51
CA ARG A 500 9.94 -0.76 26.75
C ARG A 500 9.77 -2.21 27.18
N ARG A 501 8.63 -2.84 26.86
CA ARG A 501 8.37 -4.24 27.22
C ARG A 501 9.39 -5.16 26.54
N ASP A 502 10.15 -5.88 27.36
CA ASP A 502 11.21 -6.83 26.96
C ASP A 502 12.27 -6.23 26.03
N LEU A 503 12.51 -4.92 26.12
CA LEU A 503 13.36 -4.19 25.17
C LEU A 503 14.77 -4.80 25.06
N GLY A 504 15.40 -5.23 26.15
CA GLY A 504 16.74 -5.84 26.12
C GLY A 504 16.79 -7.13 25.33
N THR A 505 15.79 -7.98 25.48
CA THR A 505 15.64 -9.22 24.68
C THR A 505 15.48 -8.88 23.20
N LYS A 506 14.68 -7.86 22.88
CA LYS A 506 14.47 -7.40 21.51
C LYS A 506 15.74 -6.84 20.89
N LEU A 507 16.46 -5.98 21.62
CA LEU A 507 17.75 -5.44 21.18
C LEU A 507 18.80 -6.55 21.06
N ALA A 508 18.79 -7.57 21.92
CA ALA A 508 19.66 -8.74 21.78
C ALA A 508 19.37 -9.51 20.49
N ALA A 509 18.10 -9.68 20.11
CA ALA A 509 17.73 -10.28 18.83
C ALA A 509 18.19 -9.42 17.64
N VAL A 510 18.08 -8.10 17.73
CA VAL A 510 18.61 -7.17 16.72
C VAL A 510 20.12 -7.34 16.57
N ARG A 511 20.89 -7.33 17.68
CA ARG A 511 22.35 -7.56 17.67
C ARG A 511 22.70 -8.92 17.05
N ARG A 512 21.98 -9.98 17.42
CA ARG A 512 22.17 -11.35 16.88
C ARG A 512 21.94 -11.41 15.36
N ALA A 513 20.85 -10.82 14.88
CA ALA A 513 20.46 -10.83 13.47
C ALA A 513 21.44 -10.00 12.62
N PHE A 514 21.82 -8.81 13.09
CA PHE A 514 22.64 -7.87 12.35
C PHE A 514 24.13 -7.92 12.74
N ARG A 515 24.61 -8.98 13.39
CA ARG A 515 26.00 -9.13 13.89
C ARG A 515 27.12 -8.88 12.86
N ARG A 516 26.82 -9.02 11.56
CA ARG A 516 27.77 -8.74 10.47
C ARG A 516 27.88 -7.25 10.14
N ARG A 517 27.03 -6.41 10.74
CA ARG A 517 26.95 -4.96 10.55
C ARG A 517 27.37 -4.31 11.87
N PRO A 518 28.56 -3.71 11.96
CA PRO A 518 29.13 -3.31 13.25
C PRO A 518 28.52 -2.03 13.84
N THR A 519 27.64 -1.34 13.12
CA THR A 519 27.19 0.03 13.47
C THR A 519 25.67 0.10 13.57
N ALA A 520 25.17 0.79 14.59
CA ALA A 520 23.79 1.30 14.66
C ALA A 520 23.80 2.83 14.69
N LEU A 521 22.86 3.45 13.97
CA LEU A 521 22.65 4.90 13.97
C LEU A 521 21.34 5.21 14.67
N LEU A 522 21.39 5.99 15.73
CA LEU A 522 20.24 6.41 16.50
C LEU A 522 19.81 7.80 16.06
N CYS A 523 18.61 7.88 15.49
CA CYS A 523 17.99 9.14 15.11
C CYS A 523 16.82 9.38 16.07
N ARG A 524 17.04 10.22 17.09
CA ARG A 524 16.03 10.56 18.09
C ARG A 524 15.39 11.90 17.73
N ASP A 525 14.08 11.98 17.92
CA ASP A 525 13.32 13.22 17.74
C ASP A 525 13.54 13.89 16.40
N VAL A 526 13.60 13.06 15.36
CA VAL A 526 13.73 13.48 13.97
C VAL A 526 12.72 14.58 13.67
N ASP A 527 13.24 15.74 13.25
CA ASP A 527 12.51 16.94 12.87
C ASP A 527 11.74 17.64 14.00
N ARG A 528 12.18 17.44 15.25
CA ARG A 528 11.65 18.08 16.47
C ARG A 528 12.77 18.84 17.21
N PRO A 529 12.45 19.71 18.19
CA PRO A 529 13.46 20.54 18.85
C PRO A 529 14.64 19.78 19.47
N ASP A 530 14.40 18.60 20.04
CA ASP A 530 15.43 17.78 20.72
C ASP A 530 16.10 16.75 19.79
N GLN A 531 16.15 17.03 18.48
CA GLN A 531 16.69 16.11 17.48
C GLN A 531 18.16 15.76 17.75
N THR A 532 18.48 14.46 17.82
CA THR A 532 19.86 13.98 17.90
C THR A 532 20.13 12.86 16.90
N VAL A 533 21.35 12.84 16.37
CA VAL A 533 21.86 11.76 15.53
C VAL A 533 23.15 11.25 16.14
N GLU A 534 23.21 9.96 16.44
CA GLU A 534 24.37 9.32 17.04
C GLU A 534 24.72 8.03 16.28
N ALA A 535 26.01 7.79 16.04
CA ALA A 535 26.51 6.51 15.55
C ALA A 535 27.22 5.78 16.68
N LEU A 536 26.92 4.49 16.87
CA LEU A 536 27.55 3.66 17.89
C LEU A 536 27.79 2.23 17.40
N PRO A 537 28.74 1.50 18.00
CA PRO A 537 28.90 0.07 17.74
C PRO A 537 27.61 -0.69 18.05
N LEU A 538 27.18 -1.62 17.21
CA LEU A 538 25.94 -2.38 17.39
C LEU A 538 25.85 -3.06 18.77
N GLU A 539 26.99 -3.50 19.32
CA GLU A 539 27.07 -4.08 20.67
C GLU A 539 26.76 -3.09 21.80
N ALA A 540 26.97 -1.80 21.58
CA ALA A 540 26.64 -0.73 22.53
C ALA A 540 25.17 -0.30 22.46
N LEU A 541 24.35 -0.94 21.62
CA LEU A 541 22.92 -0.69 21.53
C LEU A 541 22.18 -1.33 22.72
N THR A 542 22.06 -0.60 23.82
CA THR A 542 21.41 -1.03 25.07
C THR A 542 20.09 -0.29 25.33
N GLU A 543 19.29 -0.77 26.28
CA GLU A 543 17.94 -0.25 26.56
C GLU A 543 17.93 1.23 26.98
N ASP A 544 18.97 1.69 27.65
CA ASP A 544 19.13 3.08 28.11
C ASP A 544 19.39 4.07 26.97
N ARG A 545 19.71 3.56 25.77
CA ARG A 545 20.09 4.37 24.60
C ARG A 545 18.91 4.70 23.69
N VAL A 546 17.80 3.97 23.80
CA VAL A 546 16.66 4.08 22.88
C VAL A 546 15.35 4.23 23.64
N ASP A 547 14.46 5.05 23.09
CA ASP A 547 13.10 5.24 23.59
C ASP A 547 12.10 5.27 22.44
N MET A 548 10.81 5.41 22.74
CA MET A 548 9.74 5.49 21.72
C MET A 548 9.88 6.65 20.72
N ARG A 549 10.82 7.58 20.93
CA ARG A 549 11.11 8.71 20.04
C ARG A 549 12.39 8.48 19.21
N THR A 550 12.98 7.29 19.31
CA THR A 550 14.23 6.92 18.67
C THR A 550 13.98 5.94 17.52
N LEU A 551 14.50 6.26 16.34
CA LEU A 551 14.68 5.32 15.24
C LEU A 551 16.06 4.67 15.35
N VAL A 552 16.12 3.35 15.20
CA VAL A 552 17.39 2.63 15.08
C VAL A 552 17.63 2.27 13.62
N VAL A 553 18.59 2.93 12.98
CA VAL A 553 18.99 2.66 11.60
C VAL A 553 20.18 1.72 11.61
N LEU A 554 20.04 0.59 10.94
CA LEU A 554 21.06 -0.43 10.73
C LEU A 554 21.50 -0.31 9.27
N PRO A 555 22.68 0.29 9.01
CA PRO A 555 23.15 0.52 7.64
C PRO A 555 23.20 -0.78 6.83
N GLY A 556 22.92 -0.70 5.53
CA GLY A 556 23.08 -1.81 4.58
C GLY A 556 24.54 -2.14 4.31
N GLU A 557 24.80 -3.23 3.60
CA GLU A 557 26.18 -3.67 3.28
C GLU A 557 26.94 -2.68 2.39
N GLY A 558 26.23 -1.94 1.54
CA GLY A 558 26.78 -0.91 0.67
C GLY A 558 26.94 0.46 1.33
N VAL A 559 26.55 0.62 2.60
CA VAL A 559 26.55 1.92 3.27
C VAL A 559 27.87 2.17 3.99
N GLU A 560 28.52 3.28 3.67
CA GLU A 560 29.77 3.69 4.29
C GLU A 560 29.73 5.13 4.82
N PRO A 561 30.52 5.44 5.87
CA PRO A 561 30.70 6.80 6.32
C PRO A 561 31.56 7.57 5.31
N TRP A 562 31.11 8.74 4.88
CA TRP A 562 31.82 9.63 3.96
C TRP A 562 31.67 11.08 4.39
N LYS A 563 32.77 11.71 4.82
CA LYS A 563 32.82 13.12 5.24
C LYS A 563 31.71 13.52 6.24
N GLY A 564 31.43 12.65 7.21
CA GLY A 564 30.39 12.88 8.22
C GLY A 564 28.97 12.50 7.80
N LEU A 565 28.79 11.97 6.59
CA LEU A 565 27.53 11.42 6.08
C LEU A 565 27.59 9.89 6.00
N TRP A 566 26.44 9.25 5.85
CA TRP A 566 26.27 7.82 5.55
C TRP A 566 25.68 7.69 4.14
N LEU A 567 26.47 7.12 3.23
CA LEU A 567 26.13 7.02 1.82
C LEU A 567 26.05 5.57 1.41
N ASP A 568 24.95 5.21 0.76
CA ASP A 568 24.75 3.89 0.16
C ASP A 568 25.26 3.87 -1.28
N ARG A 569 26.27 3.04 -1.54
CA ARG A 569 27.02 2.97 -2.81
C ARG A 569 26.19 2.32 -3.92
N ARG A 570 26.21 2.85 -5.14
CA ARG A 570 25.38 2.38 -6.26
C ARG A 570 26.16 1.71 -7.40
N GLY A 571 27.50 1.74 -7.34
CA GLY A 571 28.39 1.19 -8.36
C GLY A 571 28.70 2.14 -9.52
N TYR A 572 28.60 3.46 -9.31
CA TYR A 572 28.95 4.43 -10.36
C TYR A 572 30.46 4.47 -10.60
N GLY A 573 30.92 4.09 -11.80
CA GLY A 573 32.21 4.43 -12.45
C GLY A 573 33.52 4.29 -11.65
N SER A 574 33.67 5.05 -10.58
CA SER A 574 34.78 5.00 -9.61
C SER A 574 34.48 4.16 -8.36
N GLU A 575 33.24 3.72 -8.16
CA GLU A 575 32.86 2.89 -7.02
C GLU A 575 33.19 1.42 -7.30
N GLU A 576 34.24 0.89 -6.66
CA GLU A 576 34.52 -0.56 -6.67
C GLU A 576 33.29 -1.36 -6.22
N VAL A 577 32.71 -2.18 -7.08
CA VAL A 577 31.69 -3.16 -6.67
C VAL A 577 32.36 -4.15 -5.72
N ARG A 578 32.11 -3.99 -4.41
CA ARG A 578 32.56 -4.96 -3.41
C ARG A 578 31.50 -6.04 -3.28
N GLU A 579 31.76 -7.21 -3.83
CA GLU A 579 31.07 -8.42 -3.41
C GLU A 579 31.31 -8.66 -1.91
N PRO A 580 30.36 -9.25 -1.17
CA PRO A 580 30.47 -9.44 0.26
C PRO A 580 31.81 -10.10 0.62
N ALA A 581 32.56 -9.45 1.50
CA ALA A 581 33.88 -9.90 1.89
C ALA A 581 33.81 -11.34 2.43
N LEU A 582 34.45 -12.27 1.71
CA LEU A 582 34.75 -13.60 2.24
C LEU A 582 35.65 -13.45 3.49
N PRO A 583 35.59 -14.39 4.46
CA PRO A 583 36.35 -14.30 5.72
C PRO A 583 37.80 -13.86 5.48
N GLN A 584 38.26 -12.81 6.16
CA GLN A 584 39.57 -12.19 5.91
C GLN A 584 40.77 -13.00 6.42
N ASP A 585 40.52 -14.20 6.95
CA ASP A 585 41.60 -15.04 7.44
C ASP A 585 42.53 -15.45 6.28
N PRO A 586 43.84 -15.17 6.38
CA PRO A 586 44.81 -15.57 5.38
C PRO A 586 44.85 -17.10 5.26
N LEU A 587 44.93 -17.61 4.02
CA LEU A 587 44.94 -19.03 3.71
C LEU A 587 46.28 -19.40 3.09
N ASP A 588 46.86 -20.54 3.47
CA ASP A 588 48.05 -21.11 2.83
C ASP A 588 47.64 -22.03 1.65
N VAL A 589 46.54 -22.77 1.81
CA VAL A 589 46.03 -23.72 0.81
C VAL A 589 44.52 -23.62 0.66
N LEU A 590 44.02 -23.63 -0.58
CA LEU A 590 42.59 -23.67 -0.89
C LEU A 590 42.22 -24.99 -1.58
N VAL A 591 41.31 -25.73 -0.97
CA VAL A 591 40.80 -27.03 -1.44
C VAL A 591 39.42 -26.84 -2.08
N LEU A 592 39.31 -27.12 -3.38
CA LEU A 592 38.02 -27.31 -4.03
C LEU A 592 37.45 -28.68 -3.59
N GLY A 593 36.34 -28.66 -2.85
CA GLY A 593 35.88 -29.79 -2.04
C GLY A 593 34.49 -30.33 -2.35
N GLY A 594 33.84 -30.88 -1.32
CA GLY A 594 32.55 -31.59 -1.43
C GLY A 594 32.67 -33.13 -1.48
N THR A 595 33.82 -33.70 -1.14
CA THR A 595 34.08 -35.15 -1.08
C THR A 595 34.73 -35.53 0.25
N SER A 596 34.62 -36.80 0.65
CA SER A 596 35.32 -37.35 1.82
C SER A 596 36.85 -37.21 1.69
N GLU A 597 37.35 -37.28 0.47
CA GLU A 597 38.77 -37.18 0.18
C GLU A 597 39.26 -35.74 0.26
N ALA A 598 38.46 -34.76 -0.19
CA ALA A 598 38.74 -33.35 0.04
C ALA A 598 38.78 -33.02 1.54
N ARG A 599 37.88 -33.63 2.32
CA ARG A 599 37.89 -33.54 3.78
C ARG A 599 39.19 -34.07 4.36
N GLU A 600 39.62 -35.28 3.96
CA GLU A 600 40.87 -35.89 4.43
C GLU A 600 42.09 -35.04 4.05
N VAL A 601 42.15 -34.51 2.83
CA VAL A 601 43.24 -33.59 2.42
C VAL A 601 43.25 -32.35 3.30
N ALA A 602 42.09 -31.72 3.53
CA ALA A 602 42.00 -30.52 4.35
C ALA A 602 42.38 -30.78 5.81
N GLU A 603 41.99 -31.94 6.39
CA GLU A 603 42.39 -32.38 7.73
C GLU A 603 43.91 -32.55 7.82
N ARG A 604 44.52 -33.30 6.89
CA ARG A 604 45.97 -33.54 6.86
C ARG A 604 46.79 -32.25 6.74
N LEU A 605 46.34 -31.30 5.93
CA LEU A 605 47.02 -30.02 5.77
C LEU A 605 46.87 -29.13 7.01
N ARG A 606 45.67 -29.07 7.59
CA ARG A 606 45.40 -28.36 8.85
C ARG A 606 46.22 -28.93 10.01
N ASP A 607 46.31 -30.26 10.11
CA ASP A 607 47.04 -30.94 11.18
C ASP A 607 48.56 -30.72 11.11
N ARG A 608 49.06 -30.23 9.96
CA ARG A 608 50.44 -29.75 9.77
C ARG A 608 50.60 -28.25 10.05
N GLY A 609 49.58 -27.58 10.58
CA GLY A 609 49.60 -26.18 10.96
C GLY A 609 49.31 -25.18 9.83
N LEU A 610 48.88 -25.65 8.65
CA LEU A 610 48.51 -24.77 7.54
C LEU A 610 47.11 -24.18 7.73
N ARG A 611 46.92 -22.95 7.28
CA ARG A 611 45.61 -22.28 7.21
C ARG A 611 44.91 -22.74 5.94
N VAL A 612 43.91 -23.62 6.09
CA VAL A 612 43.24 -24.26 4.95
C VAL A 612 41.86 -23.66 4.73
N GLY A 613 41.55 -23.34 3.48
CA GLY A 613 40.18 -23.07 3.04
C GLY A 613 39.59 -24.26 2.28
N ALA A 614 38.29 -24.51 2.42
CA ALA A 614 37.58 -25.53 1.65
C ALA A 614 36.35 -24.92 0.96
N SER A 615 36.31 -25.02 -0.37
CA SER A 615 35.21 -24.52 -1.18
C SER A 615 34.18 -25.61 -1.48
N VAL A 616 32.92 -25.34 -1.18
CA VAL A 616 31.77 -26.23 -1.44
C VAL A 616 30.70 -25.49 -2.23
N ALA A 617 30.07 -26.19 -3.18
CA ALA A 617 29.12 -25.57 -4.10
C ALA A 617 27.83 -25.07 -3.42
N GLU A 618 27.39 -25.74 -2.36
CA GLU A 618 26.10 -25.53 -1.66
C GLU A 618 26.30 -25.73 -0.15
N GLU A 619 25.39 -25.17 0.66
CA GLU A 619 25.45 -25.26 2.13
C GLU A 619 25.43 -26.71 2.65
N THR A 620 24.73 -27.61 1.96
CA THR A 620 24.70 -29.05 2.30
C THR A 620 26.09 -29.69 2.24
N GLY A 621 27.01 -29.12 1.45
CA GLY A 621 28.40 -29.57 1.37
C GLY A 621 29.24 -29.21 2.60
N LEU A 622 28.79 -28.29 3.47
CA LEU A 622 29.51 -27.88 4.68
C LEU A 622 29.79 -29.05 5.63
N VAL A 623 28.98 -30.10 5.60
CA VAL A 623 29.20 -31.34 6.38
C VAL A 623 30.53 -32.03 6.04
N THR A 624 31.07 -31.76 4.84
CA THR A 624 32.36 -32.28 4.38
C THR A 624 33.53 -31.37 4.73
N VAL A 625 33.29 -30.17 5.27
CA VAL A 625 34.35 -29.25 5.70
C VAL A 625 34.73 -29.57 7.15
N PRO A 626 36.00 -29.91 7.44
CA PRO A 626 36.45 -30.20 8.80
C PRO A 626 36.38 -28.96 9.71
N GLN A 627 36.21 -29.17 11.01
CA GLN A 627 36.39 -28.09 11.98
C GLN A 627 37.81 -27.50 11.90
N GLY A 628 37.94 -26.18 12.02
CA GLY A 628 39.23 -25.49 11.88
C GLY A 628 39.69 -25.25 10.43
N VAL A 629 38.87 -25.61 9.43
CA VAL A 629 39.07 -25.25 8.02
C VAL A 629 38.08 -24.16 7.65
N VAL A 630 38.51 -23.11 6.94
CA VAL A 630 37.66 -21.98 6.57
C VAL A 630 36.70 -22.41 5.45
N PRO A 631 35.37 -22.37 5.65
CA PRO A 631 34.42 -22.77 4.62
C PRO A 631 34.18 -21.64 3.61
N LEU A 632 34.23 -21.96 2.32
CA LEU A 632 33.82 -21.08 1.22
C LEU A 632 32.61 -21.69 0.51
N VAL A 633 31.42 -21.18 0.80
CA VAL A 633 30.18 -21.69 0.17
C VAL A 633 29.86 -20.91 -1.09
N GLY A 634 29.33 -21.61 -2.09
CA GLY A 634 28.75 -21.01 -3.29
C GLY A 634 29.43 -21.45 -4.60
N ARG A 635 28.64 -21.55 -5.66
CA ARG A 635 29.13 -21.81 -7.01
C ARG A 635 29.85 -20.58 -7.56
N ARG A 636 30.97 -20.80 -8.24
CA ARG A 636 31.80 -19.75 -8.83
C ARG A 636 32.15 -20.14 -10.26
N ASP A 637 31.97 -19.19 -11.17
CA ASP A 637 32.42 -19.30 -12.55
C ASP A 637 33.89 -18.87 -12.68
N THR A 638 34.43 -18.89 -13.89
CA THR A 638 35.85 -18.59 -14.14
C THR A 638 36.24 -17.17 -13.69
N PRO A 639 35.51 -16.09 -14.04
CA PRO A 639 35.82 -14.74 -13.55
C PRO A 639 35.79 -14.63 -12.02
N ALA A 640 34.77 -15.17 -11.36
CA ALA A 640 34.67 -15.14 -9.90
C ALA A 640 35.84 -15.89 -9.23
N TRP A 641 36.26 -17.02 -9.81
CA TRP A 641 37.44 -17.73 -9.33
C TRP A 641 38.73 -16.94 -9.51
N ILE A 642 38.92 -16.26 -10.66
CA ILE A 642 40.12 -15.45 -10.89
C ILE A 642 40.22 -14.35 -9.84
N LEU A 643 39.16 -13.58 -9.62
CA LEU A 643 39.15 -12.48 -8.66
C LEU A 643 39.45 -12.97 -7.24
N LEU A 644 38.80 -14.05 -6.81
CA LEU A 644 39.01 -14.64 -5.49
C LEU A 644 40.46 -15.13 -5.34
N LEU A 645 41.00 -15.83 -6.33
CA LEU A 645 42.35 -16.37 -6.25
C LEU A 645 43.41 -15.25 -6.29
N GLU A 646 43.18 -14.16 -7.03
CA GLU A 646 44.07 -12.99 -7.03
C GLU A 646 44.09 -12.29 -5.67
N ASP A 647 42.91 -12.07 -5.08
CA ASP A 647 42.77 -11.50 -3.73
C ASP A 647 43.49 -12.38 -2.69
N ARG A 648 43.21 -13.68 -2.70
CA ARG A 648 43.81 -14.62 -1.75
C ARG A 648 45.30 -14.80 -1.95
N LYS A 649 45.79 -14.75 -3.19
CA LYS A 649 47.23 -14.76 -3.49
C LYS A 649 47.93 -13.55 -2.87
N ARG A 650 47.33 -12.35 -2.94
CA ARG A 650 47.88 -11.15 -2.27
C ARG A 650 47.88 -11.31 -0.74
N ALA A 651 46.93 -12.07 -0.20
CA ALA A 651 46.82 -12.39 1.22
C ALA A 651 47.66 -13.62 1.67
N GLY A 652 48.51 -14.19 0.80
CA GLY A 652 49.44 -15.27 1.15
C GLY A 652 49.07 -16.68 0.68
N LEU A 653 48.03 -16.84 -0.16
CA LEU A 653 47.67 -18.15 -0.73
C LEU A 653 48.80 -18.70 -1.59
N ALA A 654 49.29 -19.89 -1.22
CA ALA A 654 50.47 -20.49 -1.84
C ALA A 654 50.14 -21.66 -2.78
N ALA A 655 49.08 -22.43 -2.49
CA ALA A 655 48.74 -23.62 -3.26
C ALA A 655 47.23 -23.88 -3.38
N LEU A 656 46.85 -24.60 -4.44
CA LEU A 656 45.47 -25.02 -4.71
C LEU A 656 45.37 -26.54 -4.77
N VAL A 657 44.25 -27.08 -4.31
CA VAL A 657 43.94 -28.51 -4.46
C VAL A 657 42.57 -28.67 -5.11
N ASP A 658 42.50 -29.39 -6.23
CA ASP A 658 41.26 -29.89 -6.80
C ASP A 658 40.98 -31.31 -6.30
N ALA A 659 40.16 -31.42 -5.26
CA ALA A 659 39.65 -32.68 -4.72
C ALA A 659 38.12 -32.78 -4.83
N ALA A 660 37.51 -31.98 -5.71
CA ALA A 660 36.07 -32.02 -5.94
C ALA A 660 35.65 -33.34 -6.58
N HIS A 661 34.35 -33.63 -6.52
CA HIS A 661 33.78 -34.86 -7.05
C HIS A 661 34.12 -35.02 -8.54
N PRO A 662 34.60 -36.18 -9.04
CA PRO A 662 35.13 -36.37 -10.41
C PRO A 662 34.20 -35.96 -11.57
N PHE A 663 32.90 -35.82 -11.31
CA PHE A 663 31.89 -35.40 -12.28
C PHE A 663 31.52 -33.90 -12.19
N ALA A 664 32.20 -33.12 -11.35
CA ALA A 664 32.00 -31.67 -11.21
C ALA A 664 32.78 -30.89 -12.29
N GLN A 665 32.53 -31.24 -13.56
CA GLN A 665 33.35 -30.82 -14.71
C GLN A 665 33.48 -29.30 -14.86
N GLU A 666 32.38 -28.57 -14.70
CA GLU A 666 32.37 -27.11 -14.77
C GLU A 666 33.23 -26.49 -13.66
N ALA A 667 33.11 -26.99 -12.43
CA ALA A 667 33.91 -26.52 -11.30
C ALA A 667 35.41 -26.80 -11.50
N HIS A 668 35.75 -28.01 -11.97
CA HIS A 668 37.14 -28.36 -12.30
C HIS A 668 37.71 -27.45 -13.39
N GLN A 669 36.96 -27.20 -14.46
CA GLN A 669 37.41 -26.36 -15.57
C GLN A 669 37.61 -24.91 -15.12
N ALA A 670 36.63 -24.32 -14.44
CA ALA A 670 36.71 -22.95 -13.96
C ALA A 670 37.87 -22.76 -12.97
N PHE A 671 38.00 -23.65 -11.98
CA PHE A 671 39.07 -23.61 -10.98
C PHE A 671 40.46 -23.77 -11.61
N ARG A 672 40.60 -24.63 -12.62
CA ARG A 672 41.87 -24.83 -13.35
C ARG A 672 42.25 -23.64 -14.21
N ILE A 673 41.30 -23.04 -14.91
CA ILE A 673 41.56 -21.83 -15.71
C ILE A 673 42.01 -20.70 -14.79
N ALA A 674 41.34 -20.53 -13.64
CA ALA A 674 41.69 -19.53 -12.66
C ALA A 674 43.07 -19.79 -12.01
N ALA A 675 43.40 -21.03 -11.66
CA ALA A 675 44.73 -21.41 -11.17
C ALA A 675 45.84 -21.03 -12.16
N ARG A 676 45.65 -21.35 -13.44
CA ARG A 676 46.60 -20.97 -14.51
C ARG A 676 46.73 -19.46 -14.67
N ARG A 677 45.60 -18.75 -14.64
CA ARG A 677 45.58 -17.29 -14.83
C ARG A 677 46.28 -16.56 -13.68
N THR A 678 46.12 -17.06 -12.45
CA THR A 678 46.72 -16.48 -11.25
C THR A 678 48.15 -16.97 -11.00
N GLY A 679 48.61 -17.99 -11.73
CA GLY A 679 49.93 -18.59 -11.56
C GLY A 679 50.09 -19.36 -10.23
N LEU A 680 48.99 -19.77 -9.61
CA LEU A 680 49.01 -20.60 -8.41
C LEU A 680 49.20 -22.08 -8.79
N PRO A 681 50.10 -22.82 -8.12
CA PRO A 681 50.28 -24.24 -8.37
C PRO A 681 49.05 -25.04 -7.92
N LEU A 682 48.67 -26.05 -8.70
CA LEU A 682 47.45 -26.82 -8.52
C LEU A 682 47.74 -28.32 -8.46
N TRP A 683 47.38 -28.95 -7.35
CA TRP A 683 47.38 -30.40 -7.17
C TRP A 683 46.00 -30.96 -7.47
N VAL A 684 45.96 -32.07 -8.19
CA VAL A 684 44.70 -32.68 -8.60
C VAL A 684 44.58 -34.07 -7.98
N LEU A 685 43.57 -34.28 -7.13
CA LEU A 685 43.25 -35.59 -6.57
C LEU A 685 42.25 -36.29 -7.48
N ARG A 686 42.67 -37.39 -8.11
CA ARG A 686 41.81 -38.24 -8.96
C ARG A 686 42.14 -39.70 -8.72
N ARG A 687 41.22 -40.41 -8.07
CA ARG A 687 41.32 -41.85 -7.90
C ARG A 687 40.87 -42.55 -9.20
N PRO A 688 41.54 -43.63 -9.63
CA PRO A 688 41.00 -44.52 -10.66
C PRO A 688 39.63 -45.00 -10.18
N THR A 689 38.58 -44.78 -10.98
CA THR A 689 37.25 -45.29 -10.63
C THR A 689 37.11 -46.68 -11.24
N PRO A 690 37.13 -47.77 -10.46
CA PRO A 690 37.06 -49.11 -11.01
C PRO A 690 35.71 -49.31 -11.72
N VAL A 691 35.76 -49.82 -12.95
CA VAL A 691 34.57 -50.26 -13.68
C VAL A 691 34.42 -51.76 -13.44
N PRO A 692 33.24 -52.23 -12.97
CA PRO A 692 33.02 -53.65 -12.73
C PRO A 692 33.20 -54.49 -14.01
N GLU A 693 33.68 -55.72 -13.84
CA GLU A 693 33.85 -56.67 -14.93
C GLU A 693 32.49 -56.97 -15.61
N GLY A 694 32.45 -56.81 -16.94
CA GLY A 694 31.23 -56.96 -17.75
C GLY A 694 30.37 -55.70 -17.90
N ALA A 695 30.73 -54.58 -17.28
CA ALA A 695 30.08 -53.29 -17.52
C ALA A 695 30.68 -52.56 -18.74
N LEU A 696 29.85 -51.85 -19.49
CA LEU A 696 30.26 -51.08 -20.67
C LEU A 696 30.68 -49.67 -20.26
N ALA A 697 31.99 -49.41 -20.22
CA ALA A 697 32.53 -48.08 -19.91
C ALA A 697 32.40 -47.13 -21.10
N VAL A 698 31.94 -45.90 -20.84
CA VAL A 698 31.86 -44.81 -21.83
C VAL A 698 32.41 -43.52 -21.23
N ALA A 699 33.18 -42.76 -22.03
CA ALA A 699 33.92 -41.59 -21.55
C ALA A 699 33.19 -40.25 -21.71
N SER A 700 32.01 -40.22 -22.36
CA SER A 700 31.23 -38.99 -22.55
C SER A 700 29.72 -39.25 -22.58
N PRO A 701 28.88 -38.24 -22.31
CA PRO A 701 27.42 -38.34 -22.46
C PRO A 701 26.98 -38.72 -23.89
N GLU A 702 27.73 -38.30 -24.90
CA GLU A 702 27.45 -38.60 -26.31
C GLU A 702 27.76 -40.06 -26.64
N ALA A 703 28.90 -40.57 -26.16
CA ALA A 703 29.23 -41.99 -26.25
C ALA A 703 28.25 -42.86 -25.44
N LEU A 704 27.78 -42.34 -24.31
CA LEU A 704 26.73 -42.98 -23.52
C LEU A 704 25.43 -43.09 -24.31
N LEU A 705 24.96 -42.00 -24.92
CA LEU A 705 23.77 -42.00 -25.77
C LEU A 705 23.90 -42.99 -26.92
N ALA A 706 25.01 -42.97 -27.66
CA ALA A 706 25.27 -43.88 -28.77
C ALA A 706 25.21 -45.34 -28.34
N ARG A 707 25.89 -45.69 -27.23
CA ARG A 707 25.85 -47.06 -26.70
C ARG A 707 24.47 -47.50 -26.22
N LEU A 708 23.68 -46.61 -25.63
CA LEU A 708 22.31 -46.95 -25.23
C LEU A 708 21.42 -47.21 -26.44
N LEU A 709 21.56 -46.43 -27.52
CA LEU A 709 20.80 -46.61 -28.75
C LEU A 709 21.21 -47.89 -29.50
N GLU A 710 22.50 -48.24 -29.51
CA GLU A 710 23.01 -49.48 -30.12
C GLU A 710 22.60 -50.73 -29.34
N SER A 711 22.56 -50.65 -28.00
CA SER A 711 22.31 -51.81 -27.13
C SER A 711 20.83 -52.06 -26.81
N THR A 712 19.91 -51.22 -27.28
CA THR A 712 18.45 -51.35 -27.02
C THR A 712 17.60 -51.08 -28.26
N ARG A 713 16.32 -51.44 -28.22
CA ARG A 713 15.35 -51.33 -29.32
C ARG A 713 14.19 -50.37 -29.00
N PRO A 714 13.46 -49.85 -30.01
CA PRO A 714 12.25 -49.06 -29.77
C PRO A 714 11.27 -49.81 -28.87
N GLY A 715 10.74 -49.13 -27.85
CA GLY A 715 9.88 -49.69 -26.81
C GLY A 715 10.61 -50.20 -25.55
N ASP A 716 11.94 -50.38 -25.60
CA ASP A 716 12.71 -50.83 -24.44
C ASP A 716 12.73 -49.77 -23.33
N LEU A 717 12.71 -50.23 -22.08
CA LEU A 717 12.81 -49.39 -20.89
C LEU A 717 14.25 -49.30 -20.37
N LEU A 718 14.74 -48.08 -20.22
CA LEU A 718 16.07 -47.74 -19.71
C LEU A 718 15.95 -47.16 -18.31
N VAL A 719 16.70 -47.71 -17.35
CA VAL A 719 16.76 -47.17 -15.97
C VAL A 719 17.98 -46.25 -15.83
N LEU A 720 17.73 -44.96 -15.56
CA LEU A 720 18.76 -43.93 -15.46
C LEU A 720 19.06 -43.60 -13.99
N THR A 721 20.25 -43.95 -13.51
CA THR A 721 20.72 -43.65 -12.13
C THR A 721 21.80 -42.56 -12.11
N LEU A 722 21.66 -41.57 -13.01
CA LEU A 722 22.68 -40.54 -13.27
C LEU A 722 22.44 -39.22 -12.49
N GLY A 723 21.32 -39.10 -11.77
CA GLY A 723 20.81 -37.84 -11.23
C GLY A 723 20.37 -36.86 -12.32
N VAL A 724 19.91 -35.67 -11.92
CA VAL A 724 19.21 -34.72 -12.82
C VAL A 724 20.09 -34.06 -13.88
N ARG A 725 21.38 -33.84 -13.57
CA ARG A 725 22.27 -33.02 -14.42
C ARG A 725 22.49 -33.54 -15.84
N LEU A 726 22.41 -34.85 -16.06
CA LEU A 726 22.61 -35.44 -17.40
C LEU A 726 21.31 -35.73 -18.14
N LEU A 727 20.16 -35.61 -17.47
CA LEU A 727 18.86 -35.87 -18.09
C LEU A 727 18.60 -34.98 -19.31
N PRO A 728 18.93 -33.66 -19.32
CA PRO A 728 18.68 -32.82 -20.49
C PRO A 728 19.40 -33.28 -21.76
N ARG A 729 20.55 -33.96 -21.62
CA ARG A 729 21.34 -34.46 -22.76
C ARG A 729 20.91 -35.85 -23.24
N LEU A 730 20.19 -36.61 -22.41
CA LEU A 730 19.86 -38.01 -22.66
C LEU A 730 18.37 -38.21 -22.92
N VAL A 731 17.49 -37.56 -22.16
CA VAL A 731 16.04 -37.79 -22.20
C VAL A 731 15.44 -37.42 -23.56
N PRO A 732 15.62 -36.19 -24.10
CA PRO A 732 15.03 -35.84 -25.39
C PRO A 732 15.43 -36.77 -26.55
N PRO A 733 16.73 -37.07 -26.79
CA PRO A 733 17.11 -37.93 -27.92
C PRO A 733 16.69 -39.39 -27.73
N LEU A 734 16.68 -39.92 -26.50
CA LEU A 734 16.21 -41.29 -26.24
C LEU A 734 14.69 -41.42 -26.47
N LYS A 735 13.91 -40.42 -26.03
CA LYS A 735 12.46 -40.38 -26.29
C LYS A 735 12.14 -40.21 -27.77
N ALA A 736 12.89 -39.37 -28.48
CA ALA A 736 12.74 -39.20 -29.93
C ALA A 736 12.94 -40.52 -30.71
N GLN A 737 13.77 -41.41 -30.18
CA GLN A 737 13.99 -42.77 -30.72
C GLN A 737 13.06 -43.82 -30.08
N ASN A 738 11.97 -43.40 -29.45
CA ASN A 738 10.95 -44.26 -28.83
C ASN A 738 11.51 -45.20 -27.74
N ARG A 739 12.41 -44.72 -26.88
CA ARG A 739 12.83 -45.45 -25.66
C ARG A 739 11.98 -45.00 -24.46
N ARG A 740 11.55 -45.96 -23.65
CA ARG A 740 10.88 -45.70 -22.37
C ARG A 740 11.94 -45.44 -21.30
N LEU A 741 11.70 -44.50 -20.41
CA LEU A 741 12.70 -44.08 -19.42
C LEU A 741 12.14 -44.20 -18.00
N LEU A 742 13.00 -44.59 -17.07
CA LEU A 742 12.75 -44.47 -15.64
C LEU A 742 13.97 -43.82 -14.99
N ALA A 743 13.84 -42.55 -14.61
CA ALA A 743 14.92 -41.79 -14.00
C ALA A 743 14.82 -41.81 -12.48
N ARG A 744 15.88 -42.27 -11.82
CA ARG A 744 15.98 -42.22 -10.36
C ARG A 744 16.68 -40.93 -9.94
N VAL A 745 15.99 -40.11 -9.15
CA VAL A 745 16.45 -38.79 -8.67
C VAL A 745 16.27 -38.66 -7.16
N LEU A 746 16.88 -37.63 -6.55
CA LEU A 746 16.71 -37.37 -5.13
C LEU A 746 15.27 -36.90 -4.83
N PRO A 747 14.71 -37.22 -3.64
CA PRO A 747 13.37 -36.82 -3.26
C PRO A 747 13.35 -35.37 -2.75
N THR A 748 13.78 -34.43 -3.61
CA THR A 748 13.72 -32.99 -3.35
C THR A 748 12.87 -32.30 -4.44
N PRO A 749 12.14 -31.22 -4.11
CA PRO A 749 11.37 -30.46 -5.10
C PRO A 749 12.19 -30.08 -6.32
N GLU A 750 13.41 -29.58 -6.10
CA GLU A 750 14.33 -29.14 -7.16
C GLU A 750 14.75 -30.28 -8.08
N SER A 751 14.92 -31.49 -7.54
CA SER A 751 15.30 -32.67 -8.33
C SER A 751 14.14 -33.20 -9.17
N LEU A 752 12.92 -33.14 -8.62
CA LEU A 752 11.71 -33.51 -9.35
C LEU A 752 11.45 -32.53 -10.49
N ASP A 753 11.49 -31.22 -10.21
CA ASP A 753 11.28 -30.17 -11.20
C ASP A 753 12.31 -30.25 -12.33
N ALA A 754 13.59 -30.42 -11.98
CA ALA A 754 14.66 -30.57 -12.96
C ALA A 754 14.50 -31.83 -13.84
N ALA A 755 13.94 -32.92 -13.31
CA ALA A 755 13.68 -34.13 -14.09
C ALA A 755 12.50 -33.93 -15.06
N LEU A 756 11.38 -33.37 -14.58
CA LEU A 756 10.18 -33.11 -15.39
C LEU A 756 10.47 -32.12 -16.53
N ALA A 757 11.31 -31.10 -16.28
CA ALA A 757 11.72 -30.13 -17.29
C ALA A 757 12.45 -30.75 -18.50
N THR A 758 12.96 -31.99 -18.39
CA THR A 758 13.59 -32.71 -19.52
C THR A 758 12.60 -33.43 -20.42
N GLY A 759 11.31 -33.36 -20.11
CA GLY A 759 10.24 -34.04 -20.83
C GLY A 759 9.90 -35.42 -20.26
N LEU A 760 10.36 -35.76 -19.06
CA LEU A 760 9.88 -36.94 -18.31
C LEU A 760 8.49 -36.67 -17.73
N GLU A 761 7.64 -37.69 -17.72
CA GLU A 761 6.35 -37.66 -17.03
C GLU A 761 6.53 -38.08 -15.56
N PRO A 762 5.62 -37.70 -14.63
CA PRO A 762 5.73 -38.08 -13.23
C PRO A 762 5.90 -39.58 -12.98
N ARG A 763 5.26 -40.44 -13.80
CA ARG A 763 5.39 -41.91 -13.72
C ARG A 763 6.74 -42.45 -14.18
N GLU A 764 7.55 -41.64 -14.85
CA GLU A 764 8.89 -41.97 -15.34
C GLU A 764 9.98 -41.49 -14.37
N VAL A 765 9.60 -40.97 -13.20
CA VAL A 765 10.52 -40.45 -12.19
C VAL A 765 10.36 -41.23 -10.87
N LEU A 766 11.47 -41.77 -10.37
CA LEU A 766 11.55 -42.43 -9.06
C LEU A 766 12.36 -41.57 -8.09
N CYS A 767 11.68 -40.96 -7.12
CA CYS A 767 12.31 -40.15 -6.07
C CYS A 767 12.76 -41.02 -4.89
N GLN A 768 14.08 -41.18 -4.67
CA GLN A 768 14.60 -42.08 -3.64
C GLN A 768 15.96 -41.62 -3.07
N TRP A 769 16.18 -41.79 -1.76
CA TRP A 769 17.46 -41.51 -1.09
C TRP A 769 18.52 -42.60 -1.32
N GLY A 770 19.80 -42.19 -1.36
CA GLY A 770 20.97 -43.09 -1.37
C GLY A 770 21.20 -43.87 -2.68
N PRO A 771 22.26 -44.70 -2.76
CA PRO A 771 22.56 -45.52 -3.93
C PRO A 771 21.64 -46.75 -4.09
N GLY A 772 20.91 -47.14 -3.04
CA GLY A 772 20.11 -48.37 -2.95
C GLY A 772 20.97 -49.62 -2.75
N ASP A 773 20.43 -50.64 -2.08
CA ASP A 773 21.07 -51.96 -1.99
C ASP A 773 20.81 -52.80 -3.26
N GLU A 774 21.55 -53.90 -3.42
CA GLU A 774 21.45 -54.82 -4.56
C GLU A 774 20.03 -55.38 -4.73
N GLY A 775 19.35 -55.72 -3.64
CA GLY A 775 18.00 -56.30 -3.65
C GLY A 775 16.95 -55.31 -4.13
N SER A 776 16.99 -54.09 -3.61
CA SER A 776 16.10 -52.99 -4.03
C SER A 776 16.27 -52.65 -5.51
N LEU A 777 17.52 -52.62 -6.00
CA LEU A 777 17.78 -52.36 -7.41
C LEU A 777 17.37 -53.52 -8.31
N ARG A 778 17.58 -54.76 -7.87
CA ARG A 778 17.12 -55.96 -8.61
C ARG A 778 15.60 -55.97 -8.75
N ALA A 779 14.86 -55.68 -7.68
CA ALA A 779 13.40 -55.57 -7.71
C ALA A 779 12.94 -54.47 -8.66
N LEU A 780 13.58 -53.29 -8.62
CA LEU A 780 13.27 -52.19 -9.55
C LEU A 780 13.46 -52.59 -11.01
N LEU A 781 14.61 -53.18 -11.35
CA LEU A 781 14.89 -53.65 -12.70
C LEU A 781 13.90 -54.74 -13.14
N GLU A 782 13.39 -55.51 -12.17
CA GLU A 782 12.45 -56.57 -12.40
C GLU A 782 11.04 -56.11 -12.71
N GLU A 783 10.48 -55.32 -11.81
CA GLU A 783 9.15 -54.75 -11.94
C GLU A 783 9.05 -53.82 -13.14
N SER A 784 10.11 -53.06 -13.44
CA SER A 784 10.12 -52.14 -14.58
C SER A 784 10.33 -52.86 -15.92
N GLY A 785 10.75 -54.12 -15.93
CA GLY A 785 11.13 -54.84 -17.15
C GLY A 785 12.30 -54.19 -17.90
N ALA A 786 13.27 -53.61 -17.17
CA ALA A 786 14.37 -52.86 -17.75
C ALA A 786 15.19 -53.67 -18.77
N ARG A 787 15.75 -52.98 -19.76
CA ARG A 787 16.62 -53.55 -20.81
C ARG A 787 18.03 -52.99 -20.82
N ALA A 788 18.27 -51.89 -20.11
CA ALA A 788 19.60 -51.46 -19.73
C ALA A 788 19.56 -50.68 -18.42
N LEU A 789 20.64 -50.77 -17.65
CA LEU A 789 20.88 -49.95 -16.47
C LEU A 789 22.00 -48.94 -16.79
N VAL A 790 21.76 -47.68 -16.43
CA VAL A 790 22.71 -46.59 -16.69
C VAL A 790 23.18 -45.99 -15.38
N SER A 791 24.50 -45.85 -15.22
CA SER A 791 25.10 -45.28 -14.01
C SER A 791 26.33 -44.42 -14.33
N LYS A 792 26.68 -43.53 -13.41
CA LYS A 792 28.01 -42.91 -13.37
C LYS A 792 28.92 -43.81 -12.56
N ALA A 793 30.20 -43.89 -12.92
CA ALA A 793 31.20 -44.54 -12.10
C ALA A 793 31.32 -43.75 -10.78
N SER A 794 31.02 -44.34 -9.63
CA SER A 794 31.06 -43.65 -8.33
C SER A 794 32.15 -44.25 -7.46
N GLY A 795 32.95 -43.42 -6.79
CA GLY A 795 34.07 -43.86 -5.93
C GLY A 795 33.68 -44.43 -4.56
N ALA A 796 32.39 -44.47 -4.21
CA ALA A 796 31.93 -45.02 -2.94
C ALA A 796 32.03 -46.56 -2.93
N PRO A 797 32.54 -47.19 -1.85
CA PRO A 797 32.64 -48.64 -1.75
C PRO A 797 31.25 -49.32 -1.84
N GLY A 798 31.14 -50.37 -2.66
CA GLY A 798 29.98 -51.27 -2.74
C GLY A 798 28.86 -50.87 -3.71
N GLY A 799 28.65 -49.59 -3.98
CA GLY A 799 27.50 -49.12 -4.79
C GLY A 799 27.55 -49.50 -6.28
N MET A 800 28.74 -49.56 -6.89
CA MET A 800 28.89 -49.92 -8.30
C MET A 800 28.83 -51.43 -8.53
N GLU A 801 29.34 -52.20 -7.58
CA GLU A 801 29.34 -53.67 -7.63
C GLU A 801 27.91 -54.21 -7.46
N ALA A 802 27.11 -53.60 -6.58
CA ALA A 802 25.69 -53.93 -6.43
C ALA A 802 24.91 -53.67 -7.73
N LYS A 803 25.20 -52.57 -8.45
CA LYS A 803 24.60 -52.27 -9.75
C LYS A 803 25.00 -53.30 -10.82
N ALA A 804 26.25 -53.70 -10.84
CA ALA A 804 26.75 -54.72 -11.77
C ALA A 804 26.10 -56.08 -11.51
N ARG A 805 26.01 -56.51 -10.25
CA ARG A 805 25.33 -57.75 -9.87
C ARG A 805 23.84 -57.73 -10.20
N ALA A 806 23.14 -56.63 -9.91
CA ALA A 806 21.73 -56.48 -10.25
C ALA A 806 21.51 -56.55 -11.78
N ALA A 807 22.30 -55.83 -12.57
CA ALA A 807 22.21 -55.91 -14.04
C ALA A 807 22.53 -57.32 -14.58
N ARG A 808 23.57 -57.96 -14.05
CA ARG A 808 23.99 -59.33 -14.44
C ARG A 808 22.91 -60.37 -14.12
N SER A 809 22.25 -60.26 -12.97
CA SER A 809 21.14 -61.14 -12.56
C SER A 809 19.94 -61.08 -13.52
N ARG A 810 19.79 -59.98 -14.27
CA ARG A 810 18.74 -59.79 -15.29
C ARG A 810 19.22 -59.96 -16.73
N GLY A 811 20.52 -60.26 -16.93
CA GLY A 811 21.11 -60.39 -18.26
C GLY A 811 21.07 -59.12 -19.09
N ILE A 812 21.03 -57.94 -18.46
CA ILE A 812 20.96 -56.65 -19.15
C ILE A 812 22.29 -55.88 -19.07
N PRO A 813 22.63 -55.06 -20.08
CA PRO A 813 23.84 -54.25 -20.05
C PRO A 813 23.78 -53.18 -18.94
N LEU A 814 24.89 -53.06 -18.21
CA LEU A 814 25.20 -51.91 -17.37
C LEU A 814 26.12 -50.98 -18.16
N VAL A 815 25.65 -49.79 -18.53
CA VAL A 815 26.45 -48.77 -19.21
C VAL A 815 26.90 -47.72 -18.19
N VAL A 816 28.21 -47.54 -18.07
CA VAL A 816 28.82 -46.73 -17.01
C VAL A 816 29.55 -45.55 -17.62
N LEU A 817 29.07 -44.34 -17.31
CA LEU A 817 29.79 -43.12 -17.63
C LEU A 817 31.00 -42.98 -16.69
N THR A 818 32.21 -43.05 -17.23
CA THR A 818 33.46 -42.82 -16.50
C THR A 818 33.83 -41.34 -16.52
N PRO A 819 34.55 -40.84 -15.49
CA PRO A 819 35.06 -39.48 -15.51
C PRO A 819 36.13 -39.31 -16.62
N PRO A 820 36.27 -38.12 -17.21
CA PRO A 820 37.31 -37.85 -18.19
C PRO A 820 38.71 -37.96 -17.58
N PRO A 821 39.75 -38.26 -18.39
CA PRO A 821 41.12 -38.39 -17.91
C PRO A 821 41.63 -37.09 -17.26
N ALA A 822 42.36 -37.23 -16.15
CA ALA A 822 43.03 -36.11 -15.50
C ALA A 822 44.15 -35.57 -16.39
N VAL A 823 44.38 -34.25 -16.37
CA VAL A 823 45.46 -33.60 -17.11
C VAL A 823 46.30 -32.84 -16.08
N GLY A 824 47.63 -33.02 -16.01
CA GLY A 824 48.52 -32.40 -15.02
C GLY A 824 48.97 -33.34 -13.90
N THR A 825 49.65 -32.80 -12.87
CA THR A 825 50.15 -33.56 -11.70
C THR A 825 48.98 -34.11 -10.91
N SER A 826 48.70 -35.40 -11.09
CA SER A 826 47.53 -36.06 -10.52
C SER A 826 47.95 -37.13 -9.53
N PHE A 827 47.26 -37.17 -8.40
CA PHE A 827 47.52 -38.10 -7.31
C PHE A 827 46.32 -39.01 -7.11
N SER A 828 46.59 -40.27 -6.76
CA SER A 828 45.56 -41.29 -6.55
C SER A 828 45.14 -41.43 -5.08
N THR A 829 45.88 -40.82 -4.13
CA THR A 829 45.59 -40.86 -2.69
C THR A 829 45.80 -39.49 -2.03
N PRO A 830 44.99 -39.13 -1.02
CA PRO A 830 45.20 -37.93 -0.20
C PRO A 830 46.60 -37.86 0.43
N ALA A 831 47.13 -39.00 0.88
CA ALA A 831 48.45 -39.08 1.50
C ALA A 831 49.59 -38.72 0.54
N ALA A 832 49.59 -39.26 -0.68
CA ALA A 832 50.62 -38.94 -1.67
C ALA A 832 50.53 -37.47 -2.11
N LEU A 833 49.32 -36.95 -2.30
CA LEU A 833 49.11 -35.55 -2.66
C LEU A 833 49.61 -34.60 -1.58
N THR A 834 49.23 -34.85 -0.33
CA THR A 834 49.59 -33.96 0.78
C THR A 834 51.09 -34.00 1.07
N THR A 835 51.75 -35.15 0.92
CA THR A 835 53.21 -35.26 1.05
C THR A 835 53.92 -34.38 0.02
N ASP A 836 53.59 -34.54 -1.26
CA ASP A 836 54.20 -33.76 -2.35
C ASP A 836 53.91 -32.25 -2.24
N LEU A 837 52.68 -31.88 -1.83
CA LEU A 837 52.31 -30.49 -1.60
C LEU A 837 53.13 -29.88 -0.45
N LEU A 838 53.30 -30.60 0.66
CA LEU A 838 54.10 -30.13 1.79
C LEU A 838 55.57 -29.97 1.39
N ASP A 839 56.14 -30.94 0.67
CA ASP A 839 57.51 -30.83 0.14
C ASP A 839 57.65 -29.59 -0.76
N HIS A 840 56.64 -29.25 -1.56
CA HIS A 840 56.64 -28.03 -2.37
C HIS A 840 56.60 -26.75 -1.54
N LEU A 841 55.81 -26.73 -0.46
CA LEU A 841 55.71 -25.56 0.42
C LEU A 841 57.00 -25.36 1.24
N ASP A 842 57.60 -26.44 1.72
CA ASP A 842 58.85 -26.39 2.50
C ASP A 842 60.03 -25.92 1.63
N ASN A 843 60.12 -26.37 0.38
CA ASN A 843 61.16 -25.93 -0.57
C ASN A 843 61.03 -24.46 -1.02
N ARG A 844 59.88 -23.80 -0.78
CA ARG A 844 59.70 -22.36 -1.04
C ARG A 844 60.27 -21.48 0.07
N VAL A 845 60.51 -22.01 1.27
CA VAL A 845 61.04 -21.25 2.41
C VAL A 845 62.55 -20.98 2.25
N GLU A 846 63.27 -21.75 1.42
CA GLU A 846 64.73 -21.62 1.23
C GLU A 846 65.18 -20.68 0.09
N GLN A 847 64.27 -20.09 -0.69
CA GLN A 847 64.64 -19.07 -1.69
C GLN A 847 64.21 -17.67 -1.22
N PRO A 848 65.13 -16.84 -0.69
CA PRO A 848 64.82 -15.45 -0.40
C PRO A 848 64.54 -14.71 -1.72
N PHE A 849 63.44 -13.96 -1.73
CA PHE A 849 63.07 -13.05 -2.81
C PHE A 849 64.26 -12.13 -3.16
N ALA A 850 64.80 -12.28 -4.36
CA ALA A 850 65.70 -11.32 -5.00
C ALA A 850 64.92 -10.39 -5.93
#